data_AF-A0A158NBF3-F1
#
_entry.id   AF-A0A158NBF3-F1
#
_cell.length_a   1.000
_cell.length_b   1.000
_cell.length_c   1.000
_cell.angle_alpha   90.00
_cell.angle_beta   90.00
_cell.angle_gamma   90.00
#
_symmetry.space_group_name_H-M   'P 1'
#
loop_
_entity.id
_entity.type
_entity.pdbx_description
1 polymer ?
#
loop_
_entity_poly.entity_id
_entity_poly.type
_entity_poly.pdbx_seq_one_letter_code
_entity_poly.pdbx_strand_id
1 'polypeptide(L)'
;MAEFSLNIQKHIKANLVVSGKFDGSHACLAAATPGGTILVHSPHRQPQVDYSDHKQSNKRLSWSGELAELQIGTEVKSLCTGRLGEDERDILLVGTISHVLAYHVEDNADVFYKEMSDGANCMLVAKVGWLPNHVVVIGGNCSVTILDAHGTEIFWTVMGGIVTSLTAFDFDGDGENELLTGTTDFEIRVQKKDTILWETKETAAIVVFTDLPNRQFAYALENGTIGVYEAGQRLWRVKSKHKVISVNTFDINGDNVLELITGWSSGKVDARTYNTGEVIFKIQLSSSVAGIVEADYRRTGKPDLVVVSTNGEVRGYSAGSAMQAPEPGEIIRELLAKKQALQMELRQRAATGSSMYYGSRLAISLLTKKGAARVALAAGPGLLVYCAIVFAEGVFEGETLVTHPNRPQGELEIALYPAKNDPVDIHVKVYVGPPGTDLLQVFEITRQLPRFCMYERIPKPQLVPEELSSNGVEMDIAERPQRIAIWLNQSIIMGEELEVAEGGPNAGCIEVWLRGMRDNKVHCFKSNASGKVIIQTDDATFAGDIIQSLTMYLGVRDLTSEATFPTEEKRILDALERVKGLKEVDARLQAEAAGGANLLKSIVIRLEDARILENINDMRKRLMQLKNINGDLIREHEIRLNSHRELAASLKELNIGVQRAARLRVGKAASNAVARCRTAIQDENPKALALAIRHG
;
A
#
# COMPACT_ATOMS: atom_id res chain seq x y z
N MET A 1 -0.99 34.39 -3.41
CA MET A 1 -2.34 34.27 -4.00
C MET A 1 -2.27 33.30 -5.17
N ALA A 2 -3.40 32.75 -5.66
CA ALA A 2 -3.37 31.93 -6.86
C ALA A 2 -3.06 32.81 -8.08
N GLU A 3 -2.14 32.38 -8.93
CA GLU A 3 -1.73 33.09 -10.15
C GLU A 3 -2.77 32.94 -11.26
N PHE A 4 -3.45 31.79 -11.30
CA PHE A 4 -4.61 31.57 -12.14
C PHE A 4 -5.63 30.67 -11.43
N SER A 5 -6.89 30.79 -11.85
CA SER A 5 -7.99 29.93 -11.41
C SER A 5 -8.93 29.71 -12.58
N LEU A 6 -9.28 28.45 -12.85
CA LEU A 6 -10.23 28.05 -13.88
C LEU A 6 -11.16 26.95 -13.35
N ASN A 7 -12.28 26.72 -14.03
CA ASN A 7 -13.23 25.67 -13.66
C ASN A 7 -13.62 24.85 -14.90
N ILE A 8 -13.31 23.56 -14.89
CA ILE A 8 -13.57 22.60 -15.98
C ILE A 8 -15.05 22.18 -16.03
N GLN A 9 -15.87 22.60 -15.06
CA GLN A 9 -17.32 22.31 -14.94
C GLN A 9 -17.66 20.81 -15.00
N LYS A 10 -16.70 19.95 -14.67
CA LYS A 10 -16.85 18.50 -14.63
C LYS A 10 -16.28 17.94 -13.34
N HIS A 11 -16.91 16.87 -12.85
CA HIS A 11 -16.43 16.15 -11.69
C HIS A 11 -15.21 15.30 -12.02
N ILE A 12 -14.18 15.44 -11.20
CA ILE A 12 -12.90 14.76 -11.35
C ILE A 12 -12.78 13.70 -10.25
N LYS A 13 -12.34 12.50 -10.63
CA LYS A 13 -12.08 11.40 -9.71
C LYS A 13 -10.75 11.66 -8.97
N ALA A 14 -10.76 11.44 -7.66
CA ALA A 14 -9.58 11.58 -6.82
C ALA A 14 -8.44 10.65 -7.27
N ASN A 15 -7.20 11.12 -7.13
CA ASN A 15 -5.94 10.45 -7.47
C ASN A 15 -5.71 10.18 -8.97
N LEU A 16 -6.56 10.72 -9.86
CA LEU A 16 -6.48 10.48 -11.31
C LEU A 16 -6.33 11.79 -12.08
N VAL A 17 -5.28 12.55 -11.72
CA VAL A 17 -4.90 13.80 -12.37
C VAL A 17 -3.41 13.75 -12.67
N VAL A 18 -3.04 14.02 -13.91
CA VAL A 18 -1.65 14.00 -14.39
C VAL A 18 -1.42 15.19 -15.32
N SER A 19 -0.16 15.57 -15.50
CA SER A 19 0.23 16.55 -16.50
C SER A 19 1.26 15.96 -17.47
N GLY A 20 1.20 16.37 -18.73
CA GLY A 20 2.13 15.94 -19.76
C GLY A 20 2.15 16.88 -20.95
N LYS A 21 3.24 16.86 -21.70
CA LYS A 21 3.43 17.58 -22.96
C LYS A 21 3.08 16.69 -24.13
N PHE A 22 1.77 16.55 -24.40
CA PHE A 22 1.29 15.63 -25.44
C PHE A 22 1.64 16.08 -26.87
N ASP A 23 1.78 17.39 -27.09
CA ASP A 23 2.27 17.97 -28.35
C ASP A 23 3.79 18.19 -28.36
N GLY A 24 4.49 17.72 -27.33
CA GLY A 24 5.93 17.86 -27.14
C GLY A 24 6.38 19.19 -26.52
N SER A 25 5.51 20.20 -26.44
CA SER A 25 5.89 21.56 -26.04
C SER A 25 5.05 22.15 -24.92
N HIS A 26 3.73 22.00 -24.95
CA HIS A 26 2.80 22.65 -24.04
C HIS A 26 2.32 21.68 -22.97
N ALA A 27 2.35 22.13 -21.71
CA ALA A 27 1.80 21.36 -20.62
C ALA A 27 0.27 21.29 -20.72
N CYS A 28 -0.25 20.07 -20.76
CA CYS A 28 -1.68 19.78 -20.69
C CYS A 28 -2.00 19.11 -19.36
N LEU A 29 -3.24 19.23 -18.92
CA LEU A 29 -3.77 18.50 -17.77
C LEU A 29 -4.65 17.36 -18.28
N ALA A 30 -4.41 16.14 -17.83
CA ALA A 30 -5.31 15.01 -18.07
C ALA A 30 -5.91 14.54 -16.75
N ALA A 31 -7.23 14.34 -16.74
CA ALA A 31 -7.97 13.96 -15.53
C ALA A 31 -9.10 12.98 -15.84
N ALA A 32 -9.26 11.95 -15.00
CA ALA A 32 -10.34 10.99 -15.16
C ALA A 32 -11.64 11.45 -14.47
N THR A 33 -12.77 11.21 -15.12
CA THR A 33 -14.11 11.41 -14.55
C THR A 33 -14.62 10.11 -13.93
N PRO A 34 -15.57 10.18 -12.97
CA PRO A 34 -16.23 8.98 -12.43
C PRO A 34 -16.91 8.10 -13.48
N GLY A 35 -17.30 8.67 -14.62
CA GLY A 35 -17.97 7.96 -15.73
C GLY A 35 -17.04 7.24 -16.71
N GLY A 36 -15.73 7.16 -16.44
CA GLY A 36 -14.79 6.46 -17.33
C GLY A 36 -14.42 7.24 -18.60
N THR A 37 -14.61 8.56 -18.57
CA THR A 37 -14.12 9.48 -19.61
C THR A 37 -12.89 10.20 -19.08
N ILE A 38 -11.87 10.38 -19.92
CA ILE A 38 -10.68 11.18 -19.58
C ILE A 38 -10.81 12.54 -20.25
N LEU A 39 -10.59 13.58 -19.46
CA LEU A 39 -10.58 14.97 -19.90
C LEU A 39 -9.12 15.37 -20.13
N VAL A 40 -8.83 15.94 -21.29
CA VAL A 40 -7.53 16.56 -21.56
C VAL A 40 -7.75 18.06 -21.78
N HIS A 41 -7.18 18.88 -20.92
CA HIS A 41 -7.26 20.33 -21.03
C HIS A 41 -5.92 20.87 -21.53
N SER A 42 -5.95 21.57 -22.67
CA SER A 42 -4.80 22.25 -23.26
C SER A 42 -5.12 23.75 -23.40
N PRO A 43 -4.63 24.60 -22.48
CA PRO A 43 -5.02 26.02 -22.40
C PRO A 43 -4.59 26.85 -23.62
N HIS A 44 -3.68 26.33 -24.43
CA HIS A 44 -3.11 27.07 -25.56
C HIS A 44 -3.32 26.36 -26.90
N ARG A 45 -4.24 25.39 -26.95
CA ARG A 45 -4.60 24.74 -28.20
C ARG A 45 -5.34 25.75 -29.07
N GLN A 46 -4.78 26.06 -30.23
CA GLN A 46 -5.52 26.80 -31.24
C GLN A 46 -6.57 25.86 -31.84
N PRO A 47 -7.86 26.25 -31.88
CA PRO A 47 -8.87 25.42 -32.53
C PRO A 47 -8.49 25.27 -34.00
N GLN A 48 -8.16 24.06 -34.43
CA GLN A 48 -7.99 23.76 -35.84
C GLN A 48 -9.35 23.92 -36.53
N VAL A 49 -9.49 24.97 -37.34
CA VAL A 49 -10.65 25.16 -38.21
C VAL A 49 -10.46 24.27 -39.43
N ASP A 50 -10.71 22.97 -39.27
CA ASP A 50 -10.78 22.07 -40.42
C ASP A 50 -12.12 22.27 -41.13
N TYR A 51 -12.10 23.05 -42.23
CA TYR A 51 -13.23 23.28 -43.13
C TYR A 51 -13.73 22.01 -43.87
N SER A 52 -13.19 20.83 -43.54
CA SER A 52 -13.51 19.54 -44.18
C SER A 52 -14.06 18.46 -43.23
N ASP A 53 -14.49 18.80 -42.02
CA ASP A 53 -14.81 17.79 -40.99
C ASP A 53 -16.29 17.34 -40.95
N HIS A 54 -16.98 17.29 -42.09
CA HIS A 54 -18.35 16.79 -42.15
C HIS A 54 -18.49 15.26 -42.16
N LYS A 55 -17.42 14.45 -42.08
CA LYS A 55 -17.52 12.97 -42.21
C LYS A 55 -16.49 12.12 -41.46
N GLN A 56 -16.16 12.37 -40.19
CA GLN A 56 -15.48 11.35 -39.36
C GLN A 56 -16.07 11.22 -37.95
N SER A 57 -17.11 10.40 -37.82
CA SER A 57 -17.80 10.07 -36.56
C SER A 57 -17.06 9.08 -35.65
N ASN A 58 -15.81 8.72 -35.93
CA ASN A 58 -15.10 7.59 -35.30
C ASN A 58 -13.79 7.97 -34.57
N LYS A 59 -13.60 9.23 -34.18
CA LYS A 59 -12.44 9.64 -33.38
C LYS A 59 -12.69 9.31 -31.89
N ARG A 60 -11.77 8.58 -31.23
CA ARG A 60 -11.89 8.18 -29.81
C ARG A 60 -11.76 9.38 -28.86
N LEU A 61 -10.96 10.35 -29.27
CA LEU A 61 -10.78 11.66 -28.65
C LEU A 61 -11.51 12.74 -29.47
N SER A 62 -12.33 13.56 -28.81
CA SER A 62 -13.01 14.71 -29.44
C SER A 62 -12.66 16.01 -28.72
N TRP A 63 -12.18 17.01 -29.47
CA TRP A 63 -11.87 18.34 -28.95
C TRP A 63 -13.07 19.29 -29.04
N SER A 64 -13.34 20.00 -27.96
CA SER A 64 -14.27 21.12 -27.86
C SER A 64 -13.53 22.34 -27.33
N GLY A 65 -12.92 23.11 -28.24
CA GLY A 65 -12.03 24.22 -27.87
C GLY A 65 -10.76 23.70 -27.20
N GLU A 66 -10.51 24.12 -25.97
CA GLU A 66 -9.33 23.77 -25.15
C GLU A 66 -9.49 22.45 -24.38
N LEU A 67 -10.69 21.86 -24.37
CA LEU A 67 -10.99 20.62 -23.66
C LEU A 67 -11.23 19.49 -24.65
N ALA A 68 -10.59 18.36 -24.44
CA ALA A 68 -10.87 17.11 -25.12
C ALA A 68 -11.45 16.05 -24.19
N GLU A 69 -12.25 15.17 -24.77
CA GLU A 69 -12.85 14.03 -24.11
C GLU A 69 -12.44 12.73 -24.80
N LEU A 70 -11.81 11.83 -24.04
CA LEU A 70 -11.45 10.49 -24.47
C LEU A 70 -12.38 9.47 -23.79
N GLN A 71 -13.18 8.78 -24.58
CA GLN A 71 -14.07 7.75 -24.06
C GLN A 71 -13.32 6.40 -23.93
N ILE A 72 -13.16 5.94 -22.69
CA ILE A 72 -12.58 4.62 -22.40
C ILE A 72 -13.68 3.56 -22.34
N GLY A 73 -14.87 3.93 -21.83
CA GLY A 73 -16.02 3.04 -21.71
C GLY A 73 -15.98 2.09 -20.50
N THR A 74 -14.94 2.17 -19.67
CA THR A 74 -14.78 1.39 -18.44
C THR A 74 -14.22 2.26 -17.30
N GLU A 75 -14.30 1.75 -16.07
CA GLU A 75 -13.78 2.48 -14.90
C GLU A 75 -12.24 2.58 -14.97
N VAL A 76 -11.73 3.82 -14.97
CA VAL A 76 -10.29 4.10 -14.87
C VAL A 76 -9.83 3.94 -13.42
N LYS A 77 -8.80 3.11 -13.21
CA LYS A 77 -8.18 2.82 -11.91
C LYS A 77 -6.90 3.60 -11.68
N SER A 78 -6.12 3.82 -12.73
CA SER A 78 -4.87 4.56 -12.69
C SER A 78 -4.66 5.37 -13.96
N LEU A 79 -3.94 6.48 -13.82
CA LEU A 79 -3.60 7.40 -14.91
C LEU A 79 -2.14 7.80 -14.74
N CYS A 80 -1.36 7.76 -15.81
CA CYS A 80 0.06 8.13 -15.79
C CYS A 80 0.42 8.81 -17.12
N THR A 81 1.43 9.66 -17.08
CA THR A 81 2.04 10.29 -18.27
C THR A 81 3.55 10.07 -18.21
N GLY A 82 4.16 9.97 -19.38
CA GLY A 82 5.61 9.91 -19.48
C GLY A 82 6.08 9.64 -20.90
N ARG A 83 7.39 9.77 -21.08
CA ARG A 83 8.06 9.51 -22.35
C ARG A 83 8.36 8.03 -22.47
N LEU A 84 7.85 7.41 -23.53
CA LEU A 84 8.15 6.03 -23.89
C LEU A 84 8.75 6.02 -25.30
N GLY A 85 9.95 5.45 -25.42
CA GLY A 85 10.69 5.42 -26.69
C GLY A 85 11.50 6.69 -26.95
N GLU A 86 11.71 7.00 -28.23
CA GLU A 86 12.54 8.11 -28.70
C GLU A 86 11.74 9.39 -29.00
N ASP A 87 10.39 9.32 -28.99
CA ASP A 87 9.54 10.48 -29.21
C ASP A 87 9.65 11.46 -28.02
N GLU A 88 9.76 12.76 -28.31
CA GLU A 88 9.81 13.80 -27.29
C GLU A 88 8.42 14.08 -26.67
N ARG A 89 7.35 13.60 -27.30
CA ARG A 89 5.96 13.72 -26.85
C ARG A 89 5.66 12.75 -25.72
N ASP A 90 4.93 13.24 -24.72
CA ASP A 90 4.45 12.39 -23.63
C ASP A 90 3.29 11.51 -24.11
N ILE A 91 3.24 10.28 -23.62
CA ILE A 91 2.16 9.33 -23.88
C ILE A 91 1.22 9.31 -22.66
N LEU A 92 -0.09 9.25 -22.93
CA LEU A 92 -1.10 9.07 -21.91
C LEU A 92 -1.33 7.58 -21.66
N LEU A 93 -1.07 7.12 -20.44
CA LEU A 93 -1.33 5.76 -20.02
C LEU A 93 -2.58 5.68 -19.14
N VAL A 94 -3.48 4.79 -19.52
CA VAL A 94 -4.76 4.58 -18.84
C VAL A 94 -4.83 3.14 -18.36
N GLY A 95 -4.89 2.96 -17.04
CA GLY A 95 -5.03 1.67 -16.41
C GLY A 95 -6.48 1.44 -15.98
N THR A 96 -7.01 0.29 -16.36
CA THR A 96 -8.35 -0.16 -15.99
C THR A 96 -8.25 -1.44 -15.16
N ILE A 97 -9.40 -2.00 -14.77
CA ILE A 97 -9.46 -3.27 -14.05
C ILE A 97 -8.87 -4.47 -14.81
N SER A 98 -8.77 -4.39 -16.14
CA SER A 98 -8.35 -5.54 -16.98
C SER A 98 -7.42 -5.17 -18.13
N HIS A 99 -7.23 -3.89 -18.43
CA HIS A 99 -6.42 -3.46 -19.57
C HIS A 99 -5.60 -2.21 -19.24
N VAL A 100 -4.47 -2.08 -19.94
CA VAL A 100 -3.68 -0.86 -20.03
C VAL A 100 -3.68 -0.36 -21.46
N LEU A 101 -4.02 0.91 -21.62
CA LEU A 101 -4.00 1.63 -22.89
C LEU A 101 -2.90 2.68 -22.84
N ALA A 102 -1.95 2.61 -23.76
CA ALA A 102 -1.00 3.69 -24.04
C ALA A 102 -1.48 4.46 -25.29
N TYR A 103 -1.63 5.78 -25.18
CA TYR A 103 -2.34 6.58 -26.16
C TYR A 103 -1.60 7.88 -26.51
N HIS A 104 -1.41 8.13 -27.81
CA HIS A 104 -0.97 9.41 -28.33
C HIS A 104 -2.17 10.34 -28.52
N VAL A 105 -2.21 11.40 -27.73
CA VAL A 105 -3.33 12.36 -27.71
C VAL A 105 -3.41 13.16 -29.01
N GLU A 106 -2.29 13.64 -29.55
CA GLU A 106 -2.30 14.45 -30.77
C GLU A 106 -2.57 13.62 -32.03
N ASP A 107 -1.96 12.43 -32.14
CA ASP A 107 -2.17 11.55 -33.30
C ASP A 107 -3.50 10.78 -33.23
N ASN A 108 -4.19 10.85 -32.08
CA ASN A 108 -5.41 10.09 -31.79
C ASN A 108 -5.21 8.59 -32.09
N ALA A 109 -4.10 8.04 -31.60
CA ALA A 109 -3.65 6.69 -31.92
C ALA A 109 -3.25 5.90 -30.68
N ASP A 110 -3.61 4.62 -30.66
CA ASP A 110 -3.20 3.68 -29.63
C ASP A 110 -1.74 3.26 -29.92
N VAL A 111 -0.83 3.44 -28.95
CA VAL A 111 0.55 2.92 -29.01
C VAL A 111 0.52 1.41 -28.79
N PHE A 112 -0.13 1.00 -27.71
CA PHE A 112 -0.46 -0.40 -27.45
C PHE A 112 -1.71 -0.48 -26.57
N TYR A 113 -2.40 -1.61 -26.69
CA TYR A 113 -3.53 -1.96 -25.85
C TYR A 113 -3.31 -3.38 -25.33
N LYS A 114 -3.01 -3.51 -24.04
CA LYS A 114 -2.58 -4.76 -23.42
C LYS A 114 -3.56 -5.21 -22.36
N GLU A 115 -3.99 -6.46 -22.45
CA GLU A 115 -4.76 -7.12 -21.40
C GLU A 115 -3.87 -7.44 -20.20
N MET A 116 -4.37 -7.13 -19.01
CA MET A 116 -3.71 -7.30 -17.72
C MET A 116 -4.67 -8.04 -16.78
N SER A 117 -4.50 -9.35 -16.65
CA SER A 117 -5.36 -10.20 -15.81
C SER A 117 -5.40 -9.79 -14.33
N ASP A 118 -4.30 -9.22 -13.84
CA ASP A 118 -4.18 -8.76 -12.45
C ASP A 118 -4.67 -7.31 -12.26
N GLY A 119 -5.07 -6.64 -13.34
CA GLY A 119 -5.49 -5.23 -13.36
C GLY A 119 -4.35 -4.23 -13.24
N ALA A 120 -4.67 -2.95 -13.46
CA ALA A 120 -3.72 -1.83 -13.35
C ALA A 120 -4.19 -0.83 -12.29
N ASN A 121 -3.94 -1.15 -11.02
CA ASN A 121 -4.36 -0.34 -9.87
C ASN A 121 -3.51 0.92 -9.71
N CYS A 122 -2.22 0.84 -10.02
CA CYS A 122 -1.31 1.98 -10.10
C CYS A 122 -0.32 1.76 -11.25
N MET A 123 0.23 2.86 -11.79
CA MET A 123 1.17 2.83 -12.90
C MET A 123 2.22 3.93 -12.74
N LEU A 124 3.41 3.68 -13.27
CA LEU A 124 4.54 4.61 -13.28
C LEU A 124 5.31 4.45 -14.59
N VAL A 125 5.65 5.56 -15.25
CA VAL A 125 6.69 5.58 -16.30
C VAL A 125 7.98 5.99 -15.65
N ALA A 126 8.99 5.12 -15.66
CA ALA A 126 10.27 5.41 -15.04
C ALA A 126 11.42 4.71 -15.76
N LYS A 127 12.63 5.27 -15.59
CA LYS A 127 13.87 4.58 -15.89
C LYS A 127 14.30 3.81 -14.64
N VAL A 128 14.33 2.49 -14.77
CA VAL A 128 14.72 1.58 -13.71
C VAL A 128 16.16 1.14 -13.93
N GLY A 129 16.97 1.08 -12.88
CA GLY A 129 18.42 0.90 -12.90
C GLY A 129 18.95 -0.20 -13.83
N TRP A 130 18.34 -1.37 -13.77
CA TRP A 130 18.76 -2.56 -14.52
C TRP A 130 18.21 -2.65 -15.95
N LEU A 131 17.53 -1.60 -16.44
CA LEU A 131 16.96 -1.54 -17.78
C LEU A 131 17.47 -0.30 -18.55
N PRO A 132 17.74 -0.43 -19.86
CA PRO A 132 18.34 0.67 -20.63
C PRO A 132 17.37 1.82 -20.89
N ASN A 133 16.09 1.51 -21.11
CA ASN A 133 15.07 2.43 -21.57
C ASN A 133 14.03 2.74 -20.48
N HIS A 134 13.24 3.80 -20.69
CA HIS A 134 12.05 4.04 -19.89
C HIS A 134 11.03 2.92 -20.10
N VAL A 135 10.42 2.48 -19.00
CA VAL A 135 9.46 1.37 -18.98
C VAL A 135 8.20 1.77 -18.24
N VAL A 136 7.12 1.03 -18.50
CA VAL A 136 5.87 1.16 -17.76
C VAL A 136 5.84 0.11 -16.66
N VAL A 137 5.85 0.56 -15.40
CA VAL A 137 5.67 -0.31 -14.24
C VAL A 137 4.20 -0.26 -13.84
N ILE A 138 3.57 -1.43 -13.71
CA ILE A 138 2.15 -1.60 -13.39
C ILE A 138 2.03 -2.40 -12.09
N GLY A 139 1.26 -1.88 -11.14
CA GLY A 139 0.88 -2.57 -9.92
C GLY A 139 -0.53 -3.14 -10.04
N GLY A 140 -0.64 -4.46 -9.90
CA GLY A 140 -1.90 -5.21 -10.00
C GLY A 140 -2.33 -5.84 -8.68
N ASN A 141 -3.14 -6.90 -8.78
CA ASN A 141 -3.60 -7.71 -7.66
C ASN A 141 -2.51 -8.70 -7.22
N CYS A 142 -1.70 -8.29 -6.23
CA CYS A 142 -0.58 -9.08 -5.71
C CYS A 142 0.54 -9.33 -6.74
N SER A 143 0.68 -8.43 -7.73
CA SER A 143 1.74 -8.52 -8.73
C SER A 143 2.25 -7.14 -9.15
N VAL A 144 3.49 -7.11 -9.61
CA VAL A 144 4.11 -5.98 -10.29
C VAL A 144 4.58 -6.47 -11.65
N THR A 145 4.19 -5.77 -12.71
CA THR A 145 4.56 -6.08 -14.09
C THR A 145 5.28 -4.89 -14.72
N ILE A 146 6.35 -5.12 -15.47
CA ILE A 146 7.08 -4.09 -16.21
C ILE A 146 6.93 -4.37 -17.71
N LEU A 147 6.45 -3.37 -18.45
CA LEU A 147 6.29 -3.40 -19.89
C LEU A 147 7.32 -2.50 -20.59
N ASP A 148 7.77 -2.92 -21.76
CA ASP A 148 8.53 -2.07 -22.68
C ASP A 148 7.63 -1.03 -23.39
N ALA A 149 8.23 -0.21 -24.25
CA ALA A 149 7.51 0.80 -25.05
C ALA A 149 6.49 0.19 -26.04
N HIS A 150 6.58 -1.10 -26.35
CA HIS A 150 5.67 -1.83 -27.24
C HIS A 150 4.57 -2.60 -26.47
N GLY A 151 4.58 -2.59 -25.13
CA GLY A 151 3.65 -3.35 -24.31
C GLY A 151 4.04 -4.82 -24.11
N THR A 152 5.28 -5.19 -24.41
CA THR A 152 5.85 -6.52 -24.12
C THR A 152 6.29 -6.58 -22.66
N GLU A 153 5.97 -7.68 -21.99
CA GLU A 153 6.37 -7.90 -20.61
C GLU A 153 7.86 -8.24 -20.50
N ILE A 154 8.60 -7.46 -19.72
CA ILE A 154 10.04 -7.65 -19.46
C ILE A 154 10.28 -8.30 -18.10
N PHE A 155 9.48 -7.94 -17.11
CA PHE A 155 9.67 -8.37 -15.73
C PHE A 155 8.33 -8.50 -15.01
N TRP A 156 8.27 -9.46 -14.10
CA TRP A 156 7.13 -9.65 -13.22
C TRP A 156 7.58 -10.21 -11.88
N THR A 157 6.92 -9.79 -10.82
CA THR A 157 7.11 -10.36 -9.49
C THR A 157 5.81 -10.35 -8.70
N VAL A 158 5.77 -11.16 -7.65
CA VAL A 158 4.61 -11.34 -6.77
C VAL A 158 4.74 -10.49 -5.51
N MET A 159 3.63 -9.90 -5.07
CA MET A 159 3.53 -9.03 -3.90
C MET A 159 2.53 -9.58 -2.88
N GLY A 160 2.65 -9.18 -1.61
CA GLY A 160 1.77 -9.69 -0.55
C GLY A 160 0.37 -9.12 -0.52
N GLY A 161 0.22 -7.90 -1.00
CA GLY A 161 -1.06 -7.21 -1.13
C GLY A 161 -1.29 -6.67 -2.53
N ILE A 162 -2.45 -6.04 -2.71
CA ILE A 162 -2.72 -5.27 -3.92
C ILE A 162 -1.73 -4.10 -3.93
N VAL A 163 -1.07 -3.89 -5.06
CA VAL A 163 -0.10 -2.81 -5.21
C VAL A 163 -0.85 -1.50 -5.48
N THR A 164 -0.67 -0.53 -4.60
CA THR A 164 -1.43 0.73 -4.57
C THR A 164 -0.57 1.93 -4.94
N SER A 165 0.74 1.86 -4.75
CA SER A 165 1.67 2.93 -5.08
C SER A 165 3.01 2.40 -5.58
N LEU A 166 3.61 3.13 -6.52
CA LEU A 166 4.89 2.84 -7.15
C LEU A 166 5.70 4.12 -7.26
N THR A 167 7.01 4.05 -7.02
CA THR A 167 7.97 5.09 -7.42
C THR A 167 9.31 4.43 -7.75
N ALA A 168 10.17 5.11 -8.49
CA ALA A 168 11.51 4.64 -8.81
C ALA A 168 12.53 5.71 -8.44
N PHE A 169 13.49 5.37 -7.60
CA PHE A 169 14.56 6.27 -7.17
C PHE A 169 15.76 5.48 -6.66
N ASP A 170 16.93 6.12 -6.65
CA ASP A 170 18.17 5.56 -6.13
C ASP A 170 18.12 5.48 -4.58
N PHE A 171 17.88 4.28 -4.07
CA PHE A 171 17.77 3.99 -2.65
C PHE A 171 19.13 3.67 -2.02
N ASP A 172 20.00 2.94 -2.71
CA ASP A 172 21.29 2.48 -2.17
C ASP A 172 22.46 3.44 -2.43
N GLY A 173 22.27 4.44 -3.29
CA GLY A 173 23.21 5.49 -3.65
C GLY A 173 24.18 5.08 -4.76
N ASP A 174 23.88 4.04 -5.53
CA ASP A 174 24.74 3.54 -6.60
C ASP A 174 24.50 4.22 -7.97
N GLY A 175 23.58 5.17 -8.03
CA GLY A 175 23.23 5.93 -9.23
C GLY A 175 22.25 5.21 -10.16
N GLU A 176 21.78 4.02 -9.79
CA GLU A 176 20.72 3.30 -10.47
C GLU A 176 19.41 3.41 -9.68
N ASN A 177 18.27 3.59 -10.36
CA ASN A 177 16.98 3.68 -9.67
C ASN A 177 16.43 2.30 -9.29
N GLU A 178 16.14 2.08 -8.02
CA GLU A 178 15.36 0.93 -7.54
C GLU A 178 13.87 1.17 -7.64
N LEU A 179 13.11 0.07 -7.67
CA LEU A 179 11.65 0.14 -7.64
C LEU A 179 11.15 0.07 -6.18
N LEU A 180 10.45 1.11 -5.75
CA LEU A 180 9.72 1.16 -4.50
C LEU A 180 8.25 0.82 -4.72
N THR A 181 7.75 -0.15 -3.97
CA THR A 181 6.40 -0.69 -4.08
C THR A 181 5.67 -0.63 -2.74
N GLY A 182 4.40 -0.29 -2.79
CA GLY A 182 3.54 -0.08 -1.63
C GLY A 182 2.25 -0.83 -1.81
N THR A 183 1.81 -1.50 -0.76
CA THR A 183 0.74 -2.50 -0.85
C THR A 183 -0.35 -2.30 0.20
N THR A 184 -1.49 -2.94 -0.02
CA THR A 184 -2.62 -2.94 0.92
C THR A 184 -2.37 -3.74 2.20
N ASP A 185 -1.38 -4.62 2.24
CA ASP A 185 -0.99 -5.38 3.45
C ASP A 185 -0.01 -4.64 4.36
N PHE A 186 0.20 -3.35 4.05
CA PHE A 186 0.99 -2.36 4.79
C PHE A 186 2.50 -2.49 4.55
N GLU A 187 2.91 -3.22 3.51
CA GLU A 187 4.31 -3.43 3.20
C GLU A 187 4.83 -2.32 2.27
N ILE A 188 6.03 -1.84 2.57
CA ILE A 188 6.85 -1.01 1.68
C ILE A 188 8.07 -1.85 1.32
N ARG A 189 8.30 -2.06 0.03
CA ARG A 189 9.41 -2.87 -0.46
C ARG A 189 10.20 -2.14 -1.54
N VAL A 190 11.52 -2.06 -1.33
CA VAL A 190 12.51 -1.59 -2.32
C VAL A 190 13.15 -2.82 -2.97
N GLN A 191 13.09 -2.90 -4.29
CA GLN A 191 13.64 -4.02 -5.04
C GLN A 191 14.51 -3.56 -6.22
N LYS A 192 15.59 -4.31 -6.42
CA LYS A 192 16.49 -4.21 -7.58
C LYS A 192 16.47 -5.52 -8.34
N LYS A 193 15.81 -5.54 -9.50
CA LYS A 193 15.58 -6.76 -10.30
C LYS A 193 14.97 -7.88 -9.44
N ASP A 194 15.71 -8.96 -9.20
CA ASP A 194 15.27 -10.13 -8.44
C ASP A 194 15.61 -10.03 -6.95
N THR A 195 16.25 -8.95 -6.49
CA THR A 195 16.73 -8.81 -5.10
C THR A 195 15.91 -7.78 -4.36
N ILE A 196 15.41 -8.15 -3.19
CA ILE A 196 14.77 -7.22 -2.25
C ILE A 196 15.90 -6.59 -1.42
N LEU A 197 16.04 -5.25 -1.50
CA LEU A 197 17.07 -4.52 -0.77
C LEU A 197 16.60 -4.13 0.63
N TRP A 198 15.33 -3.73 0.73
CA TRP A 198 14.75 -3.25 1.97
C TRP A 198 13.25 -3.50 1.99
N GLU A 199 12.75 -3.92 3.14
CA GLU A 199 11.31 -4.09 3.40
C GLU A 199 10.98 -3.53 4.79
N THR A 200 9.83 -2.89 4.89
CA THR A 200 9.25 -2.49 6.18
C THR A 200 7.73 -2.62 6.14
N LYS A 201 7.11 -2.62 7.31
CA LYS A 201 5.66 -2.57 7.45
C LYS A 201 5.22 -1.31 8.16
N GLU A 202 4.20 -0.67 7.61
CA GLU A 202 3.51 0.49 8.17
C GLU A 202 2.19 0.08 8.82
N THR A 203 1.44 1.08 9.29
CA THR A 203 0.24 0.87 10.12
C THR A 203 -1.07 0.86 9.33
N ALA A 204 -1.02 1.14 8.03
CA ALA A 204 -2.16 1.10 7.11
C ALA A 204 -1.68 0.94 5.65
N ALA A 205 -2.62 0.78 4.72
CA ALA A 205 -2.33 0.65 3.30
C ALA A 205 -1.66 1.93 2.76
N ILE A 206 -0.63 1.76 1.95
CA ILE A 206 0.08 2.88 1.32
C ILE A 206 -0.78 3.41 0.17
N VAL A 207 -0.88 4.73 0.03
CA VAL A 207 -1.69 5.38 -1.03
C VAL A 207 -0.80 6.07 -2.05
N VAL A 208 0.26 6.75 -1.62
CA VAL A 208 1.15 7.54 -2.48
C VAL A 208 2.59 7.42 -2.00
N PHE A 209 3.52 7.37 -2.96
CA PHE A 209 4.93 7.67 -2.73
C PHE A 209 5.35 8.89 -3.54
N THR A 210 6.37 9.58 -3.05
CA THR A 210 7.05 10.64 -3.80
C THR A 210 8.53 10.54 -3.47
N ASP A 211 9.38 10.50 -4.49
CA ASP A 211 10.83 10.54 -4.33
C ASP A 211 11.25 11.93 -3.82
N LEU A 212 12.32 11.95 -3.04
CA LEU A 212 12.89 13.18 -2.49
C LEU A 212 14.41 13.17 -2.69
N PRO A 213 15.05 14.35 -2.68
CA PRO A 213 16.51 14.44 -2.68
C PRO A 213 17.15 13.68 -1.51
N ASN A 214 18.43 13.36 -1.63
CA ASN A 214 19.24 12.72 -0.57
C ASN A 214 18.80 11.30 -0.16
N ARG A 215 18.33 10.48 -1.12
CA ARG A 215 17.89 9.09 -0.87
C ARG A 215 16.73 9.02 0.14
N GLN A 216 15.87 10.04 0.07
CA GLN A 216 14.67 10.13 0.88
C GLN A 216 13.45 9.81 0.02
N PHE A 217 12.39 9.35 0.67
CA PHE A 217 11.09 9.25 0.02
C PHE A 217 9.98 9.56 1.02
N ALA A 218 8.96 10.24 0.54
CA ALA A 218 7.73 10.48 1.28
C ALA A 218 6.75 9.34 1.03
N TYR A 219 5.96 9.03 2.05
CA TYR A 219 4.88 8.06 1.97
C TYR A 219 3.61 8.60 2.62
N ALA A 220 2.46 8.23 2.07
CA ALA A 220 1.16 8.52 2.65
C ALA A 220 0.34 7.25 2.82
N LEU A 221 -0.37 7.14 3.94
CA LEU A 221 -1.20 6.00 4.30
C LEU A 221 -2.69 6.35 4.22
N GLU A 222 -3.53 5.34 4.04
CA GLU A 222 -4.99 5.51 3.96
C GLU A 222 -5.59 6.09 5.25
N ASN A 223 -4.95 5.84 6.39
CA ASN A 223 -5.38 6.35 7.70
C ASN A 223 -5.06 7.83 7.94
N GLY A 224 -4.56 8.56 6.93
CA GLY A 224 -4.22 9.99 7.04
C GLY A 224 -2.83 10.26 7.63
N THR A 225 -1.97 9.25 7.71
CA THR A 225 -0.56 9.41 8.10
C THR A 225 0.28 9.79 6.88
N ILE A 226 1.19 10.74 7.06
CA ILE A 226 2.25 11.09 6.12
C ILE A 226 3.59 11.07 6.85
N GLY A 227 4.64 10.62 6.17
CA GLY A 227 5.98 10.61 6.74
C GLY A 227 7.06 10.58 5.68
N VAL A 228 8.30 10.66 6.13
CA VAL A 228 9.49 10.61 5.28
C VAL A 228 10.46 9.58 5.83
N TYR A 229 11.00 8.76 4.92
CA TYR A 229 12.08 7.83 5.18
C TYR A 229 13.38 8.35 4.54
N GLU A 230 14.50 8.08 5.19
CA GLU A 230 15.87 8.29 4.70
C GLU A 230 16.65 6.99 4.85
N ALA A 231 17.11 6.41 3.73
CA ALA A 231 17.91 5.18 3.73
C ALA A 231 17.35 4.05 4.64
N GLY A 232 16.03 3.90 4.69
CA GLY A 232 15.33 2.89 5.48
C GLY A 232 15.03 3.27 6.94
N GLN A 233 15.40 4.48 7.40
CA GLN A 233 15.03 5.02 8.70
C GLN A 233 13.94 6.07 8.57
N ARG A 234 12.92 6.01 9.43
CA ARG A 234 11.83 6.99 9.44
C ARG A 234 12.29 8.27 10.13
N LEU A 235 12.37 9.39 9.41
CA LEU A 235 12.75 10.68 9.95
C LEU A 235 11.65 11.28 10.81
N TRP A 236 10.44 11.37 10.24
CA TRP A 236 9.27 11.88 10.93
C TRP A 236 8.00 11.28 10.33
N ARG A 237 6.92 11.33 11.12
CA ARG A 237 5.56 11.04 10.66
C ARG A 237 4.57 11.93 11.37
N VAL A 238 3.50 12.31 10.67
CA VAL A 238 2.37 13.07 11.18
C VAL A 238 1.09 12.38 10.78
N LYS A 239 0.12 12.36 11.68
CA LYS A 239 -1.20 11.79 11.44
C LYS A 239 -2.28 12.85 11.50
N SER A 240 -3.22 12.77 10.58
CA SER A 240 -4.35 13.69 10.45
C SER A 240 -5.66 12.92 10.38
N LYS A 241 -6.77 13.60 10.69
CA LYS A 241 -8.13 13.01 10.60
C LYS A 241 -8.61 12.84 9.16
N HIS A 242 -8.03 13.57 8.22
CA HIS A 242 -8.42 13.55 6.81
C HIS A 242 -7.51 12.63 6.01
N LYS A 243 -8.07 11.96 5.00
CA LYS A 243 -7.29 11.10 4.11
C LYS A 243 -6.39 11.94 3.23
N VAL A 244 -5.20 11.42 2.93
CA VAL A 244 -4.30 11.99 1.93
C VAL A 244 -4.75 11.51 0.56
N ILE A 245 -4.90 12.43 -0.38
CA ILE A 245 -5.31 12.17 -1.76
C ILE A 245 -4.07 12.15 -2.66
N SER A 246 -3.32 13.25 -2.65
CA SER A 246 -2.17 13.45 -3.55
C SER A 246 -1.00 13.98 -2.75
N VAL A 247 0.20 13.52 -3.09
CA VAL A 247 1.46 14.04 -2.57
C VAL A 247 2.35 14.34 -3.76
N ASN A 248 3.00 15.48 -3.75
CA ASN A 248 3.95 15.89 -4.79
C ASN A 248 5.02 16.80 -4.16
N THR A 249 6.13 17.01 -4.87
CA THR A 249 7.19 17.92 -4.46
C THR A 249 7.15 19.19 -5.29
N PHE A 250 7.28 20.35 -4.64
CA PHE A 250 7.36 21.63 -5.34
C PHE A 250 8.02 22.66 -4.44
N ASP A 251 8.88 23.51 -5.01
CA ASP A 251 9.46 24.67 -4.34
C ASP A 251 8.41 25.79 -4.27
N ILE A 252 7.66 25.85 -3.18
CA ILE A 252 6.58 26.83 -3.00
C ILE A 252 7.12 28.19 -2.52
N ASN A 253 8.25 28.20 -1.83
CA ASN A 253 8.81 29.40 -1.19
C ASN A 253 9.83 30.14 -2.09
N GLY A 254 10.30 29.51 -3.16
CA GLY A 254 11.26 30.03 -4.13
C GLY A 254 12.72 29.98 -3.67
N ASP A 255 13.07 29.16 -2.68
CA ASP A 255 14.42 29.02 -2.14
C ASP A 255 15.28 27.96 -2.86
N ASN A 256 14.72 27.32 -3.89
CA ASN A 256 15.29 26.19 -4.66
C ASN A 256 15.43 24.89 -3.84
N VAL A 257 14.74 24.77 -2.70
CA VAL A 257 14.54 23.53 -1.97
C VAL A 257 13.11 23.08 -2.17
N LEU A 258 12.93 21.81 -2.55
CA LEU A 258 11.59 21.27 -2.77
C LEU A 258 10.86 21.07 -1.44
N GLU A 259 9.60 21.45 -1.35
CA GLU A 259 8.74 21.05 -0.23
C GLU A 259 7.81 19.90 -0.60
N LEU A 260 7.38 19.17 0.43
CA LEU A 260 6.37 18.13 0.33
C LEU A 260 4.97 18.76 0.36
N ILE A 261 4.33 18.82 -0.80
CA ILE A 261 2.97 19.31 -0.97
C ILE A 261 1.98 18.16 -0.78
N THR A 262 1.05 18.32 0.16
CA THR A 262 0.06 17.30 0.49
C THR A 262 -1.35 17.83 0.27
N GLY A 263 -2.13 17.11 -0.54
CA GLY A 263 -3.54 17.36 -0.79
C GLY A 263 -4.44 16.45 0.05
N TRP A 264 -5.35 17.04 0.82
CA TRP A 264 -6.21 16.33 1.75
C TRP A 264 -7.64 16.18 1.23
N SER A 265 -8.35 15.16 1.72
CA SER A 265 -9.76 14.92 1.39
C SER A 265 -10.70 16.04 1.87
N SER A 266 -10.24 16.89 2.81
CA SER A 266 -10.98 18.06 3.27
C SER A 266 -10.87 19.27 2.35
N GLY A 267 -10.06 19.19 1.28
CA GLY A 267 -9.73 20.34 0.43
C GLY A 267 -8.58 21.20 0.97
N LYS A 268 -8.03 20.86 2.14
CA LYS A 268 -6.79 21.47 2.62
C LYS A 268 -5.64 21.06 1.69
N VAL A 269 -4.73 21.98 1.40
CA VAL A 269 -3.40 21.67 0.88
C VAL A 269 -2.38 22.30 1.81
N ASP A 270 -1.37 21.56 2.24
CA ASP A 270 -0.24 22.08 2.99
C ASP A 270 1.10 21.72 2.34
N ALA A 271 2.07 22.62 2.43
CA ALA A 271 3.46 22.37 2.07
C ALA A 271 4.26 22.16 3.34
N ARG A 272 5.11 21.13 3.36
CA ARG A 272 5.93 20.76 4.51
C ARG A 272 7.40 20.65 4.13
N THR A 273 8.28 21.00 5.05
CA THR A 273 9.69 20.63 4.93
C THR A 273 9.82 19.10 4.98
N TYR A 274 10.58 18.50 4.07
CA TYR A 274 10.79 17.05 4.10
C TYR A 274 11.72 16.60 5.25
N ASN A 275 12.55 17.48 5.82
CA ASN A 275 13.44 17.14 6.95
C ASN A 275 12.73 17.10 8.31
N THR A 276 11.85 18.08 8.60
CA THR A 276 11.23 18.24 9.92
C THR A 276 9.72 18.00 9.93
N GLY A 277 9.07 18.04 8.76
CA GLY A 277 7.61 17.91 8.64
C GLY A 277 6.84 19.16 9.07
N GLU A 278 7.53 20.28 9.29
CA GLU A 278 6.95 21.57 9.66
C GLU A 278 6.18 22.16 8.48
N VAL A 279 5.02 22.76 8.77
CA VAL A 279 4.14 23.33 7.74
C VAL A 279 4.58 24.74 7.40
N ILE A 280 4.93 24.98 6.14
CA ILE A 280 5.38 26.28 5.63
C ILE A 280 4.22 27.04 4.97
N PHE A 281 3.35 26.31 4.26
CA PHE A 281 2.26 26.89 3.50
C PHE A 281 0.98 26.10 3.71
N LYS A 282 -0.16 26.79 3.67
CA LYS A 282 -1.48 26.17 3.80
C LYS A 282 -2.53 26.94 3.00
N ILE A 283 -3.35 26.21 2.25
CA ILE A 283 -4.56 26.72 1.60
C ILE A 283 -5.75 25.79 1.86
N GLN A 284 -6.93 26.32 1.60
CA GLN A 284 -8.19 25.59 1.70
C GLN A 284 -8.99 25.79 0.40
N LEU A 285 -9.32 24.70 -0.26
CA LEU A 285 -10.24 24.64 -1.40
C LEU A 285 -11.68 24.48 -0.91
N SER A 286 -12.64 24.69 -1.81
CA SER A 286 -14.07 24.52 -1.52
C SER A 286 -14.49 23.04 -1.42
N SER A 287 -13.72 22.14 -2.01
CA SER A 287 -14.01 20.71 -2.09
C SER A 287 -12.71 19.90 -1.96
N SER A 288 -12.84 18.57 -1.85
CA SER A 288 -11.70 17.65 -1.77
C SER A 288 -10.72 17.91 -2.90
N VAL A 289 -9.43 17.83 -2.59
CA VAL A 289 -8.39 17.76 -3.63
C VAL A 289 -8.66 16.50 -4.46
N ALA A 290 -8.48 16.59 -5.77
CA ALA A 290 -8.48 15.47 -6.70
C ALA A 290 -7.07 15.09 -7.13
N GLY A 291 -6.17 16.07 -7.31
CA GLY A 291 -4.76 15.82 -7.59
C GLY A 291 -3.92 17.09 -7.58
N ILE A 292 -2.60 16.91 -7.48
CA ILE A 292 -1.60 17.98 -7.45
C ILE A 292 -0.52 17.65 -8.46
N VAL A 293 -0.31 18.53 -9.43
CA VAL A 293 0.66 18.33 -10.51
C VAL A 293 1.53 19.57 -10.68
N GLU A 294 2.75 19.36 -11.16
CA GLU A 294 3.67 20.42 -11.56
C GLU A 294 3.53 20.64 -13.07
N ALA A 295 3.22 21.87 -13.50
CA ALA A 295 3.02 22.18 -14.91
C ALA A 295 3.27 23.66 -15.22
N ASP A 296 4.02 23.95 -16.29
CA ASP A 296 4.12 25.30 -16.84
C ASP A 296 2.88 25.64 -17.68
N TYR A 297 1.75 25.83 -17.00
CA TYR A 297 0.46 26.09 -17.62
C TYR A 297 0.40 27.46 -18.29
N ARG A 298 1.21 28.42 -17.82
CA ARG A 298 1.23 29.81 -18.30
C ARG A 298 2.31 30.08 -19.36
N ARG A 299 3.18 29.11 -19.67
CA ARG A 299 4.33 29.24 -20.58
C ARG A 299 5.33 30.31 -20.12
N THR A 300 5.59 30.36 -18.82
CA THR A 300 6.56 31.30 -18.25
C THR A 300 7.99 30.74 -18.27
N GLY A 301 8.16 29.48 -18.71
CA GLY A 301 9.42 28.74 -18.64
C GLY A 301 9.72 28.18 -17.25
N LYS A 302 8.88 28.48 -16.25
CA LYS A 302 8.92 27.90 -14.91
C LYS A 302 7.60 27.17 -14.63
N PRO A 303 7.67 25.97 -14.03
CA PRO A 303 6.46 25.25 -13.66
C PRO A 303 5.73 25.93 -12.50
N ASP A 304 4.40 25.84 -12.53
CA ASP A 304 3.53 26.23 -11.42
C ASP A 304 3.01 24.97 -10.71
N LEU A 305 2.72 25.11 -9.41
CA LEU A 305 1.96 24.11 -8.65
C LEU A 305 0.49 24.21 -9.03
N VAL A 306 -0.01 23.21 -9.76
CA VAL A 306 -1.40 23.14 -10.20
C VAL A 306 -2.18 22.19 -9.30
N VAL A 307 -3.14 22.75 -8.58
CA VAL A 307 -4.01 22.01 -7.67
C VAL A 307 -5.40 21.89 -8.28
N VAL A 308 -5.88 20.65 -8.38
CA VAL A 308 -7.17 20.30 -8.97
C VAL A 308 -8.09 19.73 -7.89
N SER A 309 -9.32 20.20 -7.83
CA SER A 309 -10.36 19.70 -6.91
C SER A 309 -11.33 18.74 -7.58
N THR A 310 -12.11 18.01 -6.78
CA THR A 310 -13.10 17.05 -7.29
C THR A 310 -14.32 17.70 -7.98
N ASN A 311 -14.57 18.99 -7.76
CA ASN A 311 -15.59 19.77 -8.47
C ASN A 311 -15.08 20.41 -9.78
N GLY A 312 -13.82 20.18 -10.17
CA GLY A 312 -13.25 20.69 -11.41
C GLY A 312 -12.64 22.08 -11.32
N GLU A 313 -12.49 22.65 -10.12
CA GLU A 313 -11.73 23.88 -9.91
C GLU A 313 -10.22 23.57 -10.00
N VAL A 314 -9.50 24.37 -10.79
CA VAL A 314 -8.06 24.25 -11.00
C VAL A 314 -7.42 25.58 -10.64
N ARG A 315 -6.47 25.56 -9.70
CA ARG A 315 -5.71 26.74 -9.26
C ARG A 315 -4.21 26.53 -9.45
N GLY A 316 -3.54 27.53 -9.99
CA GLY A 316 -2.07 27.53 -10.12
C GLY A 316 -1.39 28.47 -9.11
N TYR A 317 -0.27 28.03 -8.57
CA TYR A 317 0.57 28.81 -7.66
C TYR A 317 2.03 28.78 -8.16
N SER A 318 2.63 29.93 -8.42
CA SER A 318 4.07 29.97 -8.73
C SER A 318 4.92 29.91 -7.47
N ALA A 319 6.14 29.42 -7.63
CA ALA A 319 7.21 29.50 -6.65
C ALA A 319 7.38 30.94 -6.14
N GLY A 320 7.44 31.13 -4.82
CA GLY A 320 7.67 32.42 -4.16
C GLY A 320 6.48 33.38 -4.12
N SER A 321 5.49 33.27 -5.01
CA SER A 321 4.28 34.13 -4.99
C SER A 321 3.25 33.72 -3.93
N ALA A 322 3.38 32.48 -3.41
CA ALA A 322 2.41 31.88 -2.51
C ALA A 322 2.62 32.26 -1.03
N MET A 323 3.83 32.63 -0.64
CA MET A 323 4.11 33.08 0.72
C MET A 323 3.66 34.54 0.90
N GLN A 324 2.50 34.73 1.53
CA GLN A 324 2.37 35.88 2.41
C GLN A 324 3.36 35.64 3.55
N ALA A 325 4.33 36.54 3.74
CA ALA A 325 5.21 36.45 4.91
C ALA A 325 4.32 36.26 6.15
N PRO A 326 4.56 35.22 6.99
CA PRO A 326 3.78 35.04 8.19
C PRO A 326 3.83 36.35 8.97
N GLU A 327 2.67 36.92 9.34
CA GLU A 327 2.68 38.15 10.11
C GLU A 327 3.56 37.90 11.34
N PRO A 328 4.60 38.72 11.60
CA PRO A 328 5.54 38.50 12.69
C PRO A 328 4.85 38.27 14.04
N GLY A 329 3.62 38.79 14.19
CA GLY A 329 2.76 38.60 15.35
C GLY A 329 2.39 37.14 15.67
N GLU A 330 2.22 36.25 14.69
CA GLU A 330 1.82 34.86 14.99
C GLU A 330 2.95 34.05 15.63
N ILE A 331 4.16 34.15 15.08
CA ILE A 331 5.36 33.50 15.63
C ILE A 331 5.68 34.08 17.02
N ILE A 332 5.57 35.41 17.18
CA ILE A 332 5.75 36.06 18.48
C ILE A 332 4.70 35.57 19.48
N ARG A 333 3.43 35.42 19.07
CA ARG A 333 2.36 34.91 19.93
C ARG A 333 2.62 33.48 20.39
N GLU A 334 3.07 32.61 19.48
CA GLU A 334 3.39 31.21 19.81
C GLU A 334 4.58 31.12 20.77
N LEU A 335 5.64 31.89 20.52
CA LEU A 335 6.80 31.95 21.43
C LEU A 335 6.44 32.54 22.80
N LEU A 336 5.56 33.55 22.86
CA LEU A 336 5.05 34.10 24.11
C LEU A 336 4.19 33.09 24.88
N ALA A 337 3.35 32.33 24.19
CA ALA A 337 2.57 31.25 24.81
C ALA A 337 3.50 30.16 25.38
N LYS A 338 4.53 29.76 24.63
CA LYS A 338 5.54 28.79 25.10
C LYS A 338 6.32 29.33 26.30
N LYS A 339 6.70 30.62 26.30
CA LYS A 339 7.33 31.29 27.45
C LYS A 339 6.41 31.27 28.67
N GLN A 340 5.13 31.59 28.52
CA GLN A 340 4.17 31.56 29.63
C GLN A 340 3.99 30.14 30.19
N ALA A 341 3.89 29.13 29.34
CA ALA A 341 3.81 27.73 29.75
C ALA A 341 5.05 27.29 30.56
N LEU A 342 6.26 27.60 30.07
CA LEU A 342 7.50 27.30 30.78
C LEU A 342 7.62 28.07 32.11
N GLN A 343 7.15 29.32 32.17
CA GLN A 343 7.11 30.09 33.42
C GLN A 343 6.13 29.49 34.43
N MET A 344 4.98 28.97 33.98
CA MET A 344 4.06 28.23 34.84
C MET A 344 4.71 26.94 35.37
N GLU A 345 5.38 26.18 34.51
CA GLU A 345 6.07 24.95 34.90
C GLU A 345 7.17 25.23 35.94
N LEU A 346 7.96 26.29 35.75
CA LEU A 346 9.00 26.69 36.69
C LEU A 346 8.40 27.10 38.05
N ARG A 347 7.28 27.83 38.06
CA ARG A 347 6.55 28.15 39.30
C ARG A 347 6.02 26.89 39.99
N GLN A 348 5.49 25.92 39.24
CA GLN A 348 5.03 24.65 39.80
C GLN A 348 6.19 23.86 40.43
N ARG A 349 7.34 23.77 39.75
CA ARG A 349 8.55 23.10 40.27
C ARG A 349 9.07 23.78 41.54
N ALA A 350 9.04 25.12 41.61
CA ALA A 350 9.43 25.86 42.80
C ALA A 350 8.45 25.68 43.98
N ALA A 351 7.15 25.53 43.70
CA ALA A 351 6.11 25.34 44.72
C ALA A 351 6.04 23.90 45.28
N THR A 352 6.52 22.89 44.55
CA THR A 352 6.40 21.45 44.89
C THR A 352 7.55 20.90 45.74
N GLY A 353 8.34 21.76 46.38
CA GLY A 353 9.59 21.45 47.11
C GLY A 353 9.53 20.45 48.28
N SER A 354 8.46 19.67 48.44
CA SER A 354 8.33 18.62 49.46
C SER A 354 7.12 17.69 49.21
N SER A 355 6.94 17.15 48.01
CA SER A 355 5.97 16.07 47.79
C SER A 355 6.59 14.71 48.14
N MET A 356 6.00 13.99 49.11
CA MET A 356 6.44 12.67 49.61
C MET A 356 6.56 11.58 48.52
N TYR A 357 6.04 11.84 47.32
CA TYR A 357 6.00 10.91 46.19
C TYR A 357 7.09 11.19 45.13
N TYR A 358 8.02 12.13 45.40
CA TYR A 358 9.19 12.34 44.56
C TYR A 358 10.08 11.09 44.56
N GLY A 359 10.14 10.38 43.44
CA GLY A 359 10.89 9.13 43.28
C GLY A 359 10.03 7.88 43.11
N SER A 360 8.70 7.99 43.24
CA SER A 360 7.78 6.88 42.91
C SER A 360 7.92 6.50 41.44
N ARG A 361 8.15 5.21 41.18
CA ARG A 361 8.25 4.64 39.84
C ARG A 361 7.02 3.80 39.53
N LEU A 362 6.60 3.84 38.28
CA LEU A 362 5.65 2.89 37.73
C LEU A 362 6.43 1.71 37.16
N ALA A 363 6.18 0.50 37.69
CA ALA A 363 6.71 -0.72 37.10
C ALA A 363 5.78 -1.19 35.98
N ILE A 364 6.36 -1.58 34.85
CA ILE A 364 5.65 -2.14 33.70
C ILE A 364 6.31 -3.47 33.33
N SER A 365 5.50 -4.51 33.17
CA SER A 365 5.95 -5.82 32.71
C SER A 365 5.03 -6.34 31.60
N LEU A 366 5.60 -7.13 30.70
CA LEU A 366 4.89 -7.78 29.61
C LEU A 366 4.78 -9.26 29.94
N LEU A 367 3.58 -9.82 29.85
CA LEU A 367 3.27 -11.19 30.26
C LEU A 367 2.32 -11.83 29.24
N THR A 368 2.39 -13.14 29.05
CA THR A 368 1.39 -13.89 28.27
C THR A 368 0.53 -14.70 29.24
N LYS A 369 -0.77 -14.39 29.32
CA LYS A 369 -1.68 -15.09 30.25
C LYS A 369 -3.13 -15.01 29.76
N LYS A 370 -3.86 -16.13 29.90
CA LYS A 370 -5.28 -16.26 29.49
C LYS A 370 -5.50 -15.88 28.01
N GLY A 371 -4.62 -16.32 27.13
CA GLY A 371 -4.77 -16.11 25.67
C GLY A 371 -4.54 -14.68 25.19
N ALA A 372 -3.83 -13.83 25.95
CA ALA A 372 -3.54 -12.46 25.57
C ALA A 372 -2.11 -12.05 25.94
N ALA A 373 -1.53 -11.14 25.15
CA ALA A 373 -0.37 -10.37 25.57
C ALA A 373 -0.84 -9.29 26.55
N ARG A 374 -0.34 -9.32 27.79
CA ARG A 374 -0.77 -8.43 28.87
C ARG A 374 0.31 -7.44 29.25
N VAL A 375 -0.11 -6.20 29.43
CA VAL A 375 0.69 -5.15 30.05
C VAL A 375 0.27 -5.05 31.50
N ALA A 376 1.15 -5.47 32.41
CA ALA A 376 0.93 -5.34 33.84
C ALA A 376 1.61 -4.07 34.35
N LEU A 377 0.81 -3.20 34.97
CA LEU A 377 1.21 -1.92 35.53
C LEU A 377 1.13 -2.02 37.05
N ALA A 378 2.19 -1.63 37.75
CA ALA A 378 2.21 -1.57 39.21
C ALA A 378 2.70 -0.19 39.68
N ALA A 379 1.83 0.53 40.39
CA ALA A 379 2.14 1.83 40.96
C ALA A 379 3.04 1.67 42.20
N GLY A 380 3.90 2.66 42.42
CA GLY A 380 4.73 2.71 43.62
C GLY A 380 3.92 2.80 44.92
N PRO A 381 4.52 2.48 46.07
CA PRO A 381 3.83 2.49 47.36
C PRO A 381 3.09 3.81 47.64
N GLY A 382 1.82 3.72 48.04
CA GLY A 382 0.97 4.87 48.35
C GLY A 382 0.30 5.54 47.15
N LEU A 383 0.57 5.09 45.93
CA LEU A 383 -0.10 5.54 44.72
C LEU A 383 -1.05 4.46 44.18
N LEU A 384 -2.15 4.91 43.59
CA LEU A 384 -3.12 4.05 42.91
C LEU A 384 -3.24 4.47 41.45
N VAL A 385 -3.45 3.49 40.58
CA VAL A 385 -3.78 3.67 39.17
C VAL A 385 -5.26 3.96 39.03
N TYR A 386 -5.59 5.13 38.47
CA TYR A 386 -6.94 5.58 38.21
C TYR A 386 -7.38 5.30 36.77
N CYS A 387 -6.46 5.46 35.82
CA CYS A 387 -6.73 5.28 34.41
C CYS A 387 -5.42 4.93 33.70
N ALA A 388 -5.50 4.06 32.69
CA ALA A 388 -4.39 3.80 31.79
C ALA A 388 -4.87 3.89 30.35
N ILE A 389 -4.15 4.65 29.53
CA ILE A 389 -4.40 4.82 28.10
C ILE A 389 -3.23 4.20 27.36
N VAL A 390 -3.50 3.17 26.56
CA VAL A 390 -2.51 2.53 25.69
C VAL A 390 -2.71 3.05 24.27
N PHE A 391 -1.69 3.66 23.70
CA PHE A 391 -1.61 4.05 22.30
C PHE A 391 -0.80 2.99 21.56
N ALA A 392 -1.40 2.36 20.56
CA ALA A 392 -0.80 1.31 19.77
C ALA A 392 -1.54 1.24 18.42
N GLU A 393 -0.82 1.47 17.32
CA GLU A 393 -1.44 1.42 16.00
C GLU A 393 -1.57 -0.03 15.53
N GLY A 394 -2.75 -0.42 15.04
CA GLY A 394 -2.98 -1.77 14.47
C GLY A 394 -3.23 -2.89 15.49
N VAL A 395 -3.34 -2.58 16.79
CA VAL A 395 -3.61 -3.58 17.85
C VAL A 395 -5.08 -3.67 18.25
N PHE A 396 -5.81 -2.56 18.18
CA PHE A 396 -7.24 -2.48 18.51
C PHE A 396 -7.97 -1.62 17.47
N GLU A 397 -9.31 -1.58 17.53
CA GLU A 397 -10.11 -0.70 16.68
C GLU A 397 -9.85 0.77 17.06
N GLY A 398 -9.08 1.47 16.20
CA GLY A 398 -8.67 2.86 16.43
C GLY A 398 -7.22 3.00 16.89
N GLU A 399 -6.94 4.03 17.70
CA GLU A 399 -5.58 4.44 18.10
C GLU A 399 -5.30 4.33 19.60
N THR A 400 -6.35 4.22 20.41
CA THR A 400 -6.22 4.18 21.87
C THR A 400 -7.13 3.15 22.51
N LEU A 401 -6.61 2.43 23.50
CA LEU A 401 -7.38 1.65 24.45
C LEU A 401 -7.32 2.32 25.82
N VAL A 402 -8.49 2.73 26.33
CA VAL A 402 -8.62 3.35 27.66
C VAL A 402 -9.15 2.31 28.64
N THR A 403 -8.41 2.07 29.71
CA THR A 403 -8.82 1.20 30.82
C THR A 403 -9.00 2.04 32.07
N HIS A 404 -10.22 2.05 32.61
CA HIS A 404 -10.58 2.77 33.82
C HIS A 404 -11.21 1.80 34.84
N PRO A 405 -10.49 1.35 35.86
CA PRO A 405 -11.06 0.49 36.89
C PRO A 405 -12.13 1.23 37.72
N ASN A 406 -13.20 0.54 38.12
CA ASN A 406 -14.28 1.14 38.93
C ASN A 406 -13.80 1.70 40.28
N ARG A 407 -12.71 1.16 40.80
CA ARG A 407 -12.00 1.67 41.98
C ARG A 407 -10.52 1.73 41.64
N PRO A 408 -9.79 2.77 42.07
CA PRO A 408 -8.37 2.88 41.81
C PRO A 408 -7.61 1.75 42.51
N GLN A 409 -6.65 1.13 41.81
CA GLN A 409 -5.93 -0.07 42.26
C GLN A 409 -4.41 0.16 42.21
N GLY A 410 -3.65 -0.50 43.08
CA GLY A 410 -2.18 -0.43 43.00
C GLY A 410 -1.61 -1.11 41.76
N GLU A 411 -2.30 -2.14 41.24
CA GLU A 411 -1.92 -2.89 40.06
C GLU A 411 -3.06 -2.89 39.03
N LEU A 412 -2.73 -2.85 37.75
CA LEU A 412 -3.66 -2.91 36.64
C LEU A 412 -3.08 -3.75 35.50
N GLU A 413 -3.83 -4.76 35.05
CA GLU A 413 -3.49 -5.55 33.87
C GLU A 413 -4.35 -5.14 32.67
N ILE A 414 -3.71 -4.89 31.53
CA ILE A 414 -4.38 -4.55 30.27
C ILE A 414 -4.09 -5.66 29.26
N ALA A 415 -5.13 -6.29 28.72
CA ALA A 415 -5.00 -7.33 27.70
C ALA A 415 -4.96 -6.71 26.30
N LEU A 416 -3.97 -7.12 25.50
CA LEU A 416 -3.76 -6.70 24.12
C LEU A 416 -3.83 -7.93 23.20
N TYR A 417 -4.41 -7.75 22.02
CA TYR A 417 -4.61 -8.80 21.02
C TYR A 417 -4.09 -8.38 19.64
N PRO A 418 -2.76 -8.21 19.44
CA PRO A 418 -2.22 -7.90 18.12
C PRO A 418 -2.62 -8.94 17.07
N ALA A 419 -3.14 -8.48 15.92
CA ALA A 419 -3.64 -9.36 14.86
C ALA A 419 -2.52 -10.00 14.00
N LYS A 420 -1.39 -9.30 13.83
CA LYS A 420 -0.25 -9.72 12.99
C LYS A 420 0.99 -10.00 13.84
N ASN A 421 1.94 -10.72 13.26
CA ASN A 421 3.25 -11.01 13.86
C ASN A 421 4.26 -9.92 13.51
N ASP A 422 4.07 -8.73 14.06
CA ASP A 422 4.94 -7.58 13.83
C ASP A 422 5.26 -6.92 15.18
N PRO A 423 6.48 -6.37 15.36
CA PRO A 423 6.79 -5.63 16.57
C PRO A 423 5.90 -4.39 16.66
N VAL A 424 5.33 -4.12 17.83
CA VAL A 424 4.45 -2.97 18.03
C VAL A 424 4.95 -2.10 19.18
N ASP A 425 5.21 -0.83 18.89
CA ASP A 425 5.48 0.16 19.91
C ASP A 425 4.17 0.58 20.61
N ILE A 426 4.15 0.39 21.93
CA ILE A 426 3.05 0.78 22.80
C ILE A 426 3.48 1.99 23.65
N HIS A 427 2.72 3.09 23.54
CA HIS A 427 2.89 4.24 24.43
C HIS A 427 1.78 4.20 25.47
N VAL A 428 2.15 4.05 26.74
CA VAL A 428 1.20 3.93 27.84
C VAL A 428 1.25 5.21 28.66
N LYS A 429 0.09 5.87 28.79
CA LYS A 429 -0.12 7.00 29.69
C LYS A 429 -0.94 6.54 30.88
N VAL A 430 -0.36 6.58 32.06
CA VAL A 430 -0.97 6.08 33.29
C VAL A 430 -1.19 7.21 34.26
N TYR A 431 -2.45 7.39 34.65
CA TYR A 431 -2.89 8.36 35.63
C TYR A 431 -2.81 7.72 37.01
N VAL A 432 -1.92 8.26 37.84
CA VAL A 432 -1.71 7.78 39.20
C VAL A 432 -1.89 8.90 40.21
N GLY A 433 -2.34 8.55 41.40
CA GLY A 433 -2.48 9.49 42.49
C GLY A 433 -2.79 8.79 43.81
N PRO A 434 -2.64 9.51 44.94
CA PRO A 434 -3.13 9.02 46.22
C PRO A 434 -4.67 8.97 46.22
N PRO A 435 -5.28 8.16 47.10
CA PRO A 435 -6.73 8.06 47.20
C PRO A 435 -7.37 9.41 47.53
N GLY A 436 -8.38 9.80 46.74
CA GLY A 436 -9.17 11.03 46.96
C GLY A 436 -8.55 12.33 46.44
N THR A 437 -7.51 12.26 45.61
CA THR A 437 -6.95 13.46 44.95
C THR A 437 -7.79 13.93 43.76
N ASP A 438 -7.86 15.25 43.57
CA ASP A 438 -8.42 15.88 42.36
C ASP A 438 -7.39 16.04 41.25
N LEU A 439 -6.10 16.01 41.59
CA LEU A 439 -4.98 16.14 40.66
C LEU A 439 -4.22 14.82 40.56
N LEU A 440 -4.16 14.28 39.34
CA LEU A 440 -3.48 13.04 39.01
C LEU A 440 -2.17 13.32 38.27
N GLN A 441 -1.15 12.54 38.58
CA GLN A 441 0.10 12.53 37.84
C GLN A 441 -0.02 11.60 36.64
N VAL A 442 0.48 12.02 35.48
CA VAL A 442 0.54 11.19 34.28
C VAL A 442 1.96 10.69 34.07
N PHE A 443 2.14 9.37 34.17
CA PHE A 443 3.38 8.71 33.75
C PHE A 443 3.26 8.30 32.29
N GLU A 444 4.23 8.71 31.48
CA GLU A 444 4.33 8.32 30.07
C GLU A 444 5.46 7.31 29.91
N ILE A 445 5.16 6.12 29.41
CA ILE A 445 6.15 5.06 29.19
C ILE A 445 5.96 4.48 27.80
N THR A 446 7.08 4.22 27.12
CA THR A 446 7.09 3.50 25.85
C THR A 446 7.68 2.12 26.05
N ARG A 447 7.00 1.08 25.56
CA ARG A 447 7.49 -0.30 25.48
C ARG A 447 7.24 -0.84 24.08
N GLN A 448 7.98 -1.86 23.69
CA GLN A 448 7.75 -2.56 22.42
C GLN A 448 7.26 -3.98 22.72
N LEU A 449 6.16 -4.37 22.08
CA LEU A 449 5.71 -5.76 22.03
C LEU A 449 6.58 -6.52 21.02
N PRO A 450 7.18 -7.66 21.40
CA PRO A 450 7.91 -8.52 20.48
C PRO A 450 7.05 -9.03 19.32
N ARG A 451 7.70 -9.36 18.20
CA ARG A 451 7.05 -9.83 16.96
C ARG A 451 6.09 -11.01 17.18
N PHE A 452 6.47 -11.96 18.04
CA PHE A 452 5.70 -13.17 18.33
C PHE A 452 5.06 -13.12 19.72
N CYS A 453 4.60 -11.95 20.18
CA CYS A 453 3.98 -11.77 21.50
C CYS A 453 2.69 -12.59 21.71
N MET A 454 2.08 -13.08 20.63
CA MET A 454 0.87 -13.91 20.68
C MET A 454 1.15 -15.42 20.75
N TYR A 455 2.40 -15.82 20.98
CA TYR A 455 2.78 -17.23 21.17
C TYR A 455 3.27 -17.43 22.60
N GLU A 456 2.67 -18.40 23.29
CA GLU A 456 3.10 -18.79 24.64
C GLU A 456 3.97 -20.04 24.60
N ARG A 457 5.03 -20.07 25.41
CA ARG A 457 5.84 -21.28 25.60
C ARG A 457 5.06 -22.30 26.41
N ILE A 458 4.96 -23.52 25.90
CA ILE A 458 4.30 -24.64 26.57
C ILE A 458 5.32 -25.77 26.83
N PRO A 459 5.09 -26.62 27.84
CA PRO A 459 5.81 -27.87 27.95
C PRO A 459 5.48 -28.77 26.75
N LYS A 460 6.38 -29.71 26.45
CA LYS A 460 6.19 -30.70 25.40
C LYS A 460 4.83 -31.41 25.57
N PRO A 461 3.93 -31.37 24.57
CA PRO A 461 2.64 -32.03 24.68
C PRO A 461 2.81 -33.55 24.74
N GLN A 462 1.96 -34.21 25.53
CA GLN A 462 2.01 -35.67 25.73
C GLN A 462 1.63 -36.46 24.46
N LEU A 463 0.74 -35.89 23.65
CA LEU A 463 0.34 -36.40 22.33
C LEU A 463 0.73 -35.35 21.30
N VAL A 464 1.73 -35.67 20.47
CA VAL A 464 2.08 -34.88 19.30
C VAL A 464 1.27 -35.44 18.12
N PRO A 465 0.38 -34.66 17.49
CA PRO A 465 -0.34 -35.12 16.30
C PRO A 465 0.66 -35.58 15.22
N GLU A 466 0.42 -36.74 14.59
CA GLU A 466 1.29 -37.24 13.52
C GLU A 466 1.40 -36.24 12.35
N GLU A 467 0.30 -35.54 12.04
CA GLU A 467 0.26 -34.48 11.02
C GLU A 467 1.22 -33.32 11.32
N LEU A 468 1.45 -32.99 12.59
CA LEU A 468 2.41 -31.95 12.99
C LEU A 468 3.85 -32.43 12.80
N SER A 469 4.09 -33.74 12.85
CA SER A 469 5.43 -34.29 12.68
C SER A 469 5.88 -34.31 11.21
N SER A 470 4.94 -34.44 10.27
CA SER A 470 5.18 -34.41 8.83
C SER A 470 5.15 -33.02 8.21
N ASN A 471 4.41 -32.08 8.81
CA ASN A 471 4.24 -30.73 8.27
C ASN A 471 5.26 -29.78 8.86
N GLY A 472 5.94 -29.03 7.99
CA GLY A 472 6.95 -28.09 8.44
C GLY A 472 7.97 -27.72 7.38
N VAL A 473 9.04 -27.11 7.86
CA VAL A 473 10.16 -26.64 7.06
C VAL A 473 11.47 -27.13 7.65
N GLU A 474 12.32 -27.66 6.79
CA GLU A 474 13.68 -28.04 7.09
C GLU A 474 14.65 -27.10 6.38
N MET A 475 15.66 -26.63 7.11
CA MET A 475 16.69 -25.73 6.58
C MET A 475 18.02 -25.91 7.33
N ASP A 476 19.12 -25.56 6.67
CA ASP A 476 20.45 -25.56 7.26
C ASP A 476 20.94 -24.13 7.46
N ILE A 477 21.26 -23.78 8.71
CA ILE A 477 21.78 -22.47 9.12
C ILE A 477 23.13 -22.69 9.81
N ALA A 478 24.19 -22.20 9.19
CA ALA A 478 25.56 -22.28 9.73
C ALA A 478 25.81 -21.25 10.85
N GLU A 479 25.02 -21.28 11.93
CA GLU A 479 25.12 -20.35 13.06
C GLU A 479 25.12 -21.04 14.43
N ARG A 480 25.61 -20.32 15.45
CA ARG A 480 25.70 -20.86 16.81
C ARG A 480 24.31 -20.95 17.45
N PRO A 481 23.92 -22.09 18.07
CA PRO A 481 22.63 -22.23 18.76
C PRO A 481 22.37 -21.14 19.82
N GLN A 482 23.42 -20.65 20.50
CA GLN A 482 23.29 -19.56 21.47
C GLN A 482 22.72 -18.28 20.87
N ARG A 483 23.07 -17.93 19.62
CA ARG A 483 22.48 -16.75 18.94
C ARG A 483 21.01 -16.96 18.65
N ILE A 484 20.61 -18.18 18.29
CA ILE A 484 19.22 -18.55 18.05
C ILE A 484 18.41 -18.46 19.36
N ALA A 485 18.98 -18.89 20.49
CA ALA A 485 18.35 -18.75 21.80
C ALA A 485 18.16 -17.28 22.21
N ILE A 486 19.16 -16.41 21.97
CA ILE A 486 19.03 -14.96 22.22
C ILE A 486 17.94 -14.35 21.34
N TRP A 487 17.84 -14.76 20.07
CA TRP A 487 16.76 -14.31 19.19
C TRP A 487 15.38 -14.73 19.69
N LEU A 488 15.22 -15.97 20.16
CA LEU A 488 13.97 -16.44 20.81
C LEU A 488 13.67 -15.60 22.06
N ASN A 489 14.67 -15.41 22.94
CA ASN A 489 14.86 -14.31 23.92
C ASN A 489 14.05 -13.05 23.63
N GLN A 490 14.40 -12.43 22.51
CA GLN A 490 13.96 -11.09 22.14
C GLN A 490 12.63 -11.10 21.39
N SER A 491 12.29 -12.21 20.74
CA SER A 491 11.17 -12.29 19.81
C SER A 491 9.86 -12.79 20.46
N ILE A 492 9.95 -13.47 21.60
CA ILE A 492 8.82 -14.05 22.33
C ILE A 492 8.83 -13.55 23.77
N ILE A 493 7.65 -13.28 24.33
CA ILE A 493 7.52 -12.96 25.76
C ILE A 493 7.63 -14.27 26.56
N MET A 494 8.81 -14.53 27.12
CA MET A 494 9.05 -15.72 27.95
C MET A 494 9.09 -15.37 29.44
N GLY A 495 8.54 -16.26 30.27
CA GLY A 495 8.60 -16.12 31.74
C GLY A 495 9.98 -16.45 32.31
N GLU A 496 10.71 -17.36 31.68
CA GLU A 496 12.09 -17.74 32.00
C GLU A 496 12.92 -17.70 30.70
N GLU A 497 14.11 -17.11 30.77
CA GLU A 497 15.02 -17.04 29.63
C GLU A 497 15.49 -18.43 29.21
N LEU A 498 15.51 -18.68 27.91
CA LEU A 498 16.03 -19.91 27.32
C LEU A 498 17.56 -19.88 27.32
N GLU A 499 18.16 -20.83 28.03
CA GLU A 499 19.60 -21.09 28.01
C GLU A 499 19.90 -22.37 27.23
N VAL A 500 20.97 -22.36 26.43
CA VAL A 500 21.42 -23.53 25.68
C VAL A 500 22.34 -24.37 26.56
N ALA A 501 22.03 -25.65 26.72
CA ALA A 501 22.87 -26.56 27.48
C ALA A 501 24.28 -26.68 26.86
N GLU A 502 25.32 -26.45 27.67
CA GLU A 502 26.73 -26.56 27.25
C GLU A 502 27.30 -27.99 27.36
N GLY A 503 26.61 -28.89 28.08
CA GLY A 503 27.04 -30.27 28.29
C GLY A 503 25.88 -31.27 28.37
N GLY A 504 26.16 -32.54 28.06
CA GLY A 504 25.19 -33.64 28.07
C GLY A 504 24.65 -34.03 26.68
N PRO A 505 23.68 -34.97 26.60
CA PRO A 505 23.14 -35.48 25.34
C PRO A 505 22.40 -34.42 24.50
N ASN A 506 21.89 -33.37 25.15
CA ASN A 506 21.16 -32.26 24.53
C ASN A 506 22.04 -31.01 24.33
N ALA A 507 23.37 -31.14 24.46
CA ALA A 507 24.27 -30.00 24.30
C ALA A 507 24.13 -29.38 22.89
N GLY A 508 23.98 -28.07 22.83
CA GLY A 508 23.78 -27.35 21.57
C GLY A 508 22.46 -27.64 20.83
N CYS A 509 21.50 -28.32 21.48
CA CYS A 509 20.17 -28.57 20.92
C CYS A 509 19.13 -27.65 21.57
N ILE A 510 18.23 -27.11 20.75
CA ILE A 510 17.09 -26.29 21.18
C ILE A 510 15.83 -27.01 20.76
N GLU A 511 14.92 -27.26 21.70
CA GLU A 511 13.56 -27.73 21.43
C GLU A 511 12.59 -26.83 22.20
N VAL A 512 11.82 -26.01 21.47
CA VAL A 512 10.83 -25.11 22.04
C VAL A 512 9.47 -25.42 21.47
N TRP A 513 8.49 -25.59 22.36
CA TRP A 513 7.09 -25.81 22.02
C TRP A 513 6.31 -24.52 22.29
N LEU A 514 5.58 -24.08 21.29
CA LEU A 514 4.81 -22.84 21.30
C LEU A 514 3.34 -23.14 21.03
N ARG A 515 2.47 -22.35 21.63
CA ARG A 515 1.03 -22.35 21.33
C ARG A 515 0.59 -20.97 20.86
N GLY A 516 -0.03 -20.91 19.70
CA GLY A 516 -0.67 -19.69 19.20
C GLY A 516 -1.87 -19.33 20.08
N MET A 517 -1.87 -18.14 20.69
CA MET A 517 -3.00 -17.68 21.50
C MET A 517 -4.20 -17.23 20.65
N ARG A 518 -4.03 -17.09 19.32
CA ARG A 518 -5.10 -16.69 18.39
C ARG A 518 -5.96 -17.88 17.92
N ASP A 519 -5.34 -19.03 17.72
CA ASP A 519 -5.92 -20.21 17.07
C ASP A 519 -5.76 -21.50 17.89
N ASN A 520 -5.04 -21.45 19.02
CA ASN A 520 -4.67 -22.58 19.86
C ASN A 520 -3.84 -23.67 19.14
N LYS A 521 -3.23 -23.34 17.99
CA LYS A 521 -2.37 -24.27 17.27
C LYS A 521 -1.03 -24.45 17.99
N VAL A 522 -0.45 -25.63 17.85
CA VAL A 522 0.82 -25.98 18.49
C VAL A 522 1.92 -26.01 17.44
N HIS A 523 3.06 -25.41 17.79
CA HIS A 523 4.22 -25.31 16.92
C HIS A 523 5.45 -25.83 17.67
N CYS A 524 6.39 -26.45 16.96
CA CYS A 524 7.66 -26.88 17.53
C CYS A 524 8.82 -26.32 16.73
N PHE A 525 9.73 -25.65 17.42
CA PHE A 525 10.99 -25.16 16.87
C PHE A 525 12.12 -26.03 17.39
N LYS A 526 12.88 -26.65 16.48
CA LYS A 526 14.04 -27.48 16.82
C LYS A 526 15.29 -26.97 16.11
N SER A 527 16.39 -26.90 16.83
CA SER A 527 17.72 -26.64 16.27
C SER A 527 18.69 -27.66 16.85
N ASN A 528 19.58 -28.21 16.02
CA ASN A 528 20.63 -29.10 16.48
C ASN A 528 22.01 -28.42 16.43
N ALA A 529 23.03 -29.09 16.98
CA ALA A 529 24.41 -28.61 16.96
C ALA A 529 25.05 -28.63 15.55
N SER A 530 24.47 -29.34 14.58
CA SER A 530 24.96 -29.36 13.20
C SER A 530 24.47 -28.18 12.35
N GLY A 531 23.66 -27.28 12.92
CA GLY A 531 23.08 -26.13 12.22
C GLY A 531 21.77 -26.42 11.50
N LYS A 532 21.22 -27.63 11.61
CA LYS A 532 19.93 -27.98 11.04
C LYS A 532 18.80 -27.44 11.92
N VAL A 533 17.92 -26.66 11.32
CA VAL A 533 16.75 -26.06 11.96
C VAL A 533 15.49 -26.67 11.34
N ILE A 534 14.58 -27.13 12.21
CA ILE A 534 13.32 -27.75 11.83
C ILE A 534 12.18 -26.99 12.50
N ILE A 535 11.26 -26.47 11.71
CA ILE A 535 10.03 -25.81 12.17
C ILE A 535 8.87 -26.74 11.85
N GLN A 536 8.27 -27.34 12.87
CA GLN A 536 7.11 -28.21 12.73
C GLN A 536 5.84 -27.42 13.01
N THR A 537 5.02 -27.23 11.98
CA THR A 537 3.79 -26.44 12.03
C THR A 537 2.88 -26.77 10.86
N ASP A 538 1.58 -26.61 11.06
CA ASP A 538 0.56 -26.62 10.02
C ASP A 538 0.31 -25.24 9.39
N ASP A 539 0.89 -24.17 9.96
CA ASP A 539 0.76 -22.80 9.49
C ASP A 539 2.01 -22.34 8.72
N ALA A 540 1.89 -22.33 7.39
CA ALA A 540 2.95 -21.87 6.49
C ALA A 540 3.30 -20.39 6.70
N THR A 541 2.35 -19.56 7.15
CA THR A 541 2.61 -18.12 7.38
C THR A 541 3.48 -17.90 8.61
N PHE A 542 3.21 -18.62 9.70
CA PHE A 542 4.06 -18.63 10.88
C PHE A 542 5.48 -19.13 10.57
N ALA A 543 5.62 -20.22 9.80
CA ALA A 543 6.92 -20.72 9.39
C ALA A 543 7.71 -19.66 8.60
N GLY A 544 7.05 -18.99 7.63
CA GLY A 544 7.66 -17.90 6.86
C GLY A 544 8.10 -16.74 7.75
N ASP A 545 7.24 -16.28 8.66
CA ASP A 545 7.57 -15.15 9.55
C ASP A 545 8.75 -15.45 10.49
N ILE A 546 8.86 -16.69 11.00
CA ILE A 546 10.03 -17.13 11.77
C ILE A 546 11.28 -17.12 10.90
N ILE A 547 11.23 -17.70 9.70
CA ILE A 547 12.38 -17.79 8.79
C ILE A 547 12.90 -16.40 8.43
N GLN A 548 12.00 -15.50 8.00
CA GLN A 548 12.37 -14.12 7.66
C GLN A 548 12.92 -13.36 8.87
N SER A 549 12.31 -13.49 10.05
CA SER A 549 12.79 -12.84 11.28
C SER A 549 14.16 -13.36 11.73
N LEU A 550 14.36 -14.68 11.70
CA LEU A 550 15.58 -15.33 12.14
C LEU A 550 16.75 -15.00 11.19
N THR A 551 16.54 -15.09 9.88
CA THR A 551 17.56 -14.78 8.89
C THR A 551 17.94 -13.29 8.90
N MET A 552 16.97 -12.39 9.08
CA MET A 552 17.22 -10.96 9.26
C MET A 552 18.08 -10.70 10.50
N TYR A 553 17.77 -11.35 11.63
CA TYR A 553 18.55 -11.21 12.87
C TYR A 553 19.98 -11.76 12.74
N LEU A 554 20.14 -12.90 12.06
CA LEU A 554 21.44 -13.54 11.86
C LEU A 554 22.28 -12.86 10.77
N GLY A 555 21.66 -12.09 9.87
CA GLY A 555 22.31 -11.47 8.71
C GLY A 555 22.53 -12.43 7.54
N VAL A 556 21.71 -13.48 7.43
CA VAL A 556 21.79 -14.49 6.35
C VAL A 556 21.16 -13.93 5.08
N ARG A 557 21.92 -13.87 3.99
CA ARG A 557 21.47 -13.26 2.72
C ARG A 557 20.75 -14.21 1.78
N ASP A 558 21.05 -15.51 1.83
CA ASP A 558 20.48 -16.52 0.95
C ASP A 558 20.22 -17.79 1.77
N LEU A 559 19.01 -18.32 1.70
CA LEU A 559 18.60 -19.51 2.43
C LEU A 559 17.66 -20.36 1.59
N THR A 560 18.06 -21.61 1.35
CA THR A 560 17.22 -22.65 0.77
C THR A 560 16.49 -23.42 1.85
N SER A 561 15.27 -23.83 1.57
CA SER A 561 14.46 -24.63 2.49
C SER A 561 13.64 -25.69 1.75
N GLU A 562 13.42 -26.80 2.44
CA GLU A 562 12.50 -27.85 2.03
C GLU A 562 11.23 -27.73 2.87
N ALA A 563 10.11 -27.47 2.20
CA ALA A 563 8.82 -27.19 2.83
C ALA A 563 7.80 -28.27 2.48
N THR A 564 7.11 -28.79 3.49
CA THR A 564 6.05 -29.79 3.31
C THR A 564 4.76 -29.30 3.95
N PHE A 565 3.83 -28.82 3.10
CA PHE A 565 2.51 -28.36 3.50
C PHE A 565 1.43 -28.93 2.55
N PRO A 566 0.95 -30.17 2.77
CA PRO A 566 0.03 -30.84 1.86
C PRO A 566 -1.28 -30.07 1.61
N THR A 567 -1.80 -29.41 2.64
CA THR A 567 -3.04 -28.63 2.59
C THR A 567 -2.91 -27.39 1.71
N GLU A 568 -1.80 -26.65 1.84
CA GLU A 568 -1.53 -25.45 1.03
C GLU A 568 -1.18 -25.83 -0.42
N GLU A 569 -0.44 -26.92 -0.62
CA GLU A 569 -0.16 -27.47 -1.95
C GLU A 569 -1.46 -27.81 -2.69
N LYS A 570 -2.37 -28.56 -2.04
CA LYS A 570 -3.68 -28.88 -2.63
C LYS A 570 -4.47 -27.61 -2.95
N ARG A 571 -4.49 -26.64 -2.03
CA ARG A 571 -5.20 -25.37 -2.21
C ARG A 571 -4.73 -24.59 -3.44
N ILE A 572 -3.41 -24.55 -3.68
CA ILE A 572 -2.83 -23.87 -4.84
C ILE A 572 -3.15 -24.65 -6.13
N LEU A 573 -3.10 -25.98 -6.10
CA LEU A 573 -3.48 -26.82 -7.24
C LEU A 573 -4.96 -26.66 -7.61
N ASP A 574 -5.85 -26.68 -6.63
CA ASP A 574 -7.29 -26.45 -6.82
C ASP A 574 -7.56 -25.02 -7.35
N ALA A 575 -6.75 -24.03 -6.96
CA ALA A 575 -6.83 -22.67 -7.50
C ALA A 575 -6.38 -22.61 -8.98
N LEU A 576 -5.31 -23.31 -9.35
CA LEU A 576 -4.84 -23.40 -10.73
C LEU A 576 -5.90 -24.02 -11.66
N GLU A 577 -6.55 -25.11 -11.22
CA GLU A 577 -7.62 -25.75 -11.98
C GLU A 577 -8.83 -24.82 -12.16
N ARG A 578 -9.22 -24.08 -11.10
CA ARG A 578 -10.29 -23.07 -11.20
C ARG A 578 -9.95 -21.95 -12.18
N VAL A 579 -8.73 -21.42 -12.14
CA VAL A 579 -8.28 -20.36 -13.06
C VAL A 579 -8.38 -20.84 -14.51
N LYS A 580 -7.97 -22.08 -14.79
CA LYS A 580 -8.10 -22.66 -16.12
C LYS A 580 -9.55 -22.69 -16.61
N GLY A 581 -10.46 -23.25 -15.80
CA GLY A 581 -11.88 -23.31 -16.16
C GLY A 581 -12.52 -21.93 -16.32
N LEU A 582 -12.17 -20.98 -15.45
CA LEU A 582 -12.71 -19.61 -15.49
C LEU A 582 -12.22 -18.82 -16.71
N LYS A 583 -10.96 -19.01 -17.14
CA LYS A 583 -10.44 -18.39 -18.38
C LYS A 583 -11.19 -18.87 -19.62
N GLU A 584 -11.48 -20.16 -19.71
CA GLU A 584 -12.27 -20.72 -20.82
C GLU A 584 -13.70 -20.16 -20.84
N VAL A 585 -14.33 -20.04 -19.66
CA VAL A 585 -15.67 -19.45 -19.52
C VAL A 585 -15.68 -17.98 -19.91
N ASP A 586 -14.68 -17.20 -19.48
CA ASP A 586 -14.61 -15.77 -19.77
C ASP A 586 -14.44 -15.50 -21.26
N ALA A 587 -13.57 -16.26 -21.94
CA ALA A 587 -13.41 -16.21 -23.40
C ALA A 587 -14.74 -16.48 -24.14
N ARG A 588 -15.52 -17.47 -23.67
CA ARG A 588 -16.84 -17.76 -24.24
C ARG A 588 -17.84 -16.63 -24.00
N LEU A 589 -17.92 -16.11 -22.77
CA LEU A 589 -18.82 -15.02 -22.40
C LEU A 589 -18.49 -13.72 -23.16
N GLN A 590 -17.22 -13.47 -23.46
CA GLN A 590 -16.79 -12.31 -24.25
C GLN A 590 -17.22 -12.44 -25.71
N ALA A 591 -17.16 -13.63 -26.29
CA ALA A 591 -17.65 -13.90 -27.64
C ALA A 591 -19.18 -13.75 -27.75
N GLU A 592 -19.92 -14.27 -26.77
CA GLU A 592 -21.38 -14.11 -26.68
C GLU A 592 -21.79 -12.63 -26.57
N ALA A 593 -21.09 -11.86 -25.74
CA ALA A 593 -21.30 -10.43 -25.58
C ALA A 593 -21.13 -9.65 -26.89
N ALA A 594 -20.07 -9.96 -27.63
CA ALA A 594 -19.79 -9.32 -28.91
C ALA A 594 -20.90 -9.64 -29.93
N GLY A 595 -21.39 -10.89 -29.93
CA GLY A 595 -22.56 -11.30 -30.71
C GLY A 595 -23.83 -10.52 -30.35
N GLY A 596 -24.13 -10.42 -29.05
CA GLY A 596 -25.28 -9.67 -28.54
C GLY A 596 -25.21 -8.17 -28.86
N ALA A 597 -24.04 -7.54 -28.75
CA ALA A 597 -23.83 -6.13 -29.11
C ALA A 597 -24.01 -5.87 -30.61
N ASN A 598 -23.54 -6.77 -31.47
CA ASN A 598 -23.76 -6.67 -32.92
C ASN A 598 -25.23 -6.82 -33.29
N LEU A 599 -25.94 -7.75 -32.63
CA LEU A 599 -27.39 -7.91 -32.80
C LEU A 599 -28.13 -6.64 -32.36
N LEU A 600 -27.78 -6.08 -31.19
CA LEU A 600 -28.36 -4.84 -30.68
C LEU A 600 -28.20 -3.69 -31.70
N LYS A 601 -26.99 -3.47 -32.22
CA LYS A 601 -26.72 -2.46 -33.25
C LYS A 601 -27.61 -2.66 -34.48
N SER A 602 -27.73 -3.91 -34.97
CA SER A 602 -28.60 -4.22 -36.10
C SER A 602 -30.08 -3.93 -35.82
N ILE A 603 -30.57 -4.18 -34.60
CA ILE A 603 -31.98 -3.91 -34.26
C ILE A 603 -32.21 -2.40 -34.13
N VAL A 604 -31.28 -1.66 -33.55
CA VAL A 604 -31.37 -0.19 -33.44
C VAL A 604 -31.45 0.46 -34.83
N ILE A 605 -30.61 0.04 -35.77
CA ILE A 605 -30.66 0.57 -37.16
C ILE A 605 -32.03 0.27 -37.79
N ARG A 606 -32.52 -0.97 -37.69
CA ARG A 606 -33.83 -1.36 -38.26
C ARG A 606 -35.01 -0.69 -37.56
N LEU A 607 -34.88 -0.39 -36.27
CA LEU A 607 -35.88 0.35 -35.50
C LEU A 607 -35.96 1.79 -36.01
N GLU A 608 -34.81 2.42 -36.25
CA GLU A 608 -34.74 3.78 -36.79
C GLU A 608 -35.28 3.86 -38.22
N ASP A 609 -34.97 2.87 -39.06
CA ASP A 609 -35.56 2.75 -40.41
C ASP A 609 -37.10 2.67 -40.34
N ALA A 610 -37.64 1.82 -39.45
CA ALA A 610 -39.09 1.69 -39.27
C ALA A 610 -39.73 2.98 -38.73
N ARG A 611 -39.01 3.73 -37.89
CA ARG A 611 -39.43 5.04 -37.37
C ARG A 611 -39.50 6.08 -38.49
N ILE A 612 -38.47 6.13 -39.35
CA ILE A 612 -38.40 7.06 -40.50
C ILE A 612 -39.51 6.77 -41.51
N LEU A 613 -39.83 5.49 -41.73
CA LEU A 613 -40.91 5.04 -42.62
C LEU A 613 -42.30 5.09 -41.97
N GLU A 614 -42.42 5.60 -40.73
CA GLU A 614 -43.67 5.68 -39.95
C GLU A 614 -44.42 4.34 -39.78
N ASN A 615 -43.71 3.22 -39.88
CA ASN A 615 -44.29 1.88 -39.71
C ASN A 615 -44.35 1.49 -38.23
N ILE A 616 -45.46 1.83 -37.58
CA ILE A 616 -45.69 1.63 -36.14
C ILE A 616 -45.65 0.15 -35.73
N ASN A 617 -46.11 -0.76 -36.60
CA ASN A 617 -46.18 -2.19 -36.29
C ASN A 617 -44.77 -2.81 -36.22
N ASP A 618 -43.93 -2.51 -37.21
CA ASP A 618 -42.54 -2.98 -37.19
C ASP A 618 -41.73 -2.29 -36.10
N MET A 619 -41.96 -1.00 -35.84
CA MET A 619 -41.35 -0.29 -34.72
C MET A 619 -41.65 -0.99 -33.39
N ARG A 620 -42.92 -1.33 -33.11
CA ARG A 620 -43.32 -2.04 -31.88
C ARG A 620 -42.67 -3.42 -31.78
N LYS A 621 -42.58 -4.15 -32.91
CA LYS A 621 -41.90 -5.46 -32.97
C LYS A 621 -40.41 -5.34 -32.66
N ARG A 622 -39.72 -4.35 -33.24
CA ARG A 622 -38.29 -4.09 -32.98
C ARG A 622 -38.04 -3.61 -31.56
N LEU A 623 -38.91 -2.78 -30.98
CA LEU A 623 -38.83 -2.38 -29.57
C LEU A 623 -38.98 -3.56 -28.62
N MET A 624 -39.89 -4.50 -28.89
CA MET A 624 -40.00 -5.74 -28.10
C MET A 624 -38.74 -6.59 -28.21
N GLN A 625 -38.17 -6.75 -29.41
CA GLN A 625 -36.91 -7.47 -29.59
C GLN A 625 -35.75 -6.79 -28.86
N LEU A 626 -35.68 -5.46 -28.90
CA LEU A 626 -34.66 -4.68 -28.21
C LEU A 626 -34.80 -4.81 -26.68
N LYS A 627 -36.03 -4.80 -26.14
CA LYS A 627 -36.28 -5.06 -24.72
C LYS A 627 -35.79 -6.44 -24.29
N ASN A 628 -36.04 -7.47 -25.09
CA ASN A 628 -35.63 -8.84 -24.78
C ASN A 628 -34.10 -8.97 -24.80
N ILE A 629 -33.44 -8.50 -25.87
CA ILE A 629 -31.97 -8.54 -25.98
C ILE A 629 -31.32 -7.72 -24.87
N ASN A 630 -31.88 -6.57 -24.51
CA ASN A 630 -31.35 -5.78 -23.41
C ASN A 630 -31.44 -6.54 -22.08
N GLY A 631 -32.53 -7.27 -21.84
CA GLY A 631 -32.66 -8.16 -20.69
C GLY A 631 -31.66 -9.31 -20.69
N ASP A 632 -31.39 -9.90 -21.86
CA ASP A 632 -30.37 -10.94 -22.04
C ASP A 632 -28.96 -10.40 -21.76
N LEU A 633 -28.60 -9.27 -22.36
CA LEU A 633 -27.31 -8.61 -22.19
C LEU A 633 -27.03 -8.21 -20.73
N ILE A 634 -28.06 -7.75 -20.00
CA ILE A 634 -27.92 -7.42 -18.57
C ILE A 634 -27.59 -8.70 -17.77
N ARG A 635 -28.32 -9.80 -18.01
CA ARG A 635 -28.04 -11.08 -17.33
C ARG A 635 -26.66 -11.63 -17.67
N GLU A 636 -26.27 -11.60 -18.94
CA GLU A 636 -24.94 -12.00 -19.38
C GLU A 636 -23.85 -11.13 -18.75
N HIS A 637 -24.09 -9.82 -18.62
CA HIS A 637 -23.16 -8.91 -17.95
C HIS A 637 -23.01 -9.22 -16.46
N GLU A 638 -24.10 -9.50 -15.75
CA GLU A 638 -24.06 -9.94 -14.35
C GLU A 638 -23.27 -11.24 -14.19
N ILE A 639 -23.49 -12.22 -15.08
CA ILE A 639 -22.74 -13.49 -15.09
C ILE A 639 -21.25 -13.22 -15.32
N ARG A 640 -20.90 -12.37 -16.28
CA ARG A 640 -19.50 -12.01 -16.57
C ARG A 640 -18.84 -11.29 -15.41
N LEU A 641 -19.54 -10.35 -14.78
CA LEU A 641 -19.01 -9.66 -13.60
C LEU A 641 -18.72 -10.63 -12.45
N ASN A 642 -19.60 -11.60 -12.21
CA ASN A 642 -19.39 -12.62 -11.19
C ASN A 642 -18.23 -13.56 -11.55
N SER A 643 -18.20 -14.05 -12.78
CA SER A 643 -17.11 -14.91 -13.28
C SER A 643 -15.75 -14.21 -13.20
N HIS A 644 -15.67 -12.94 -13.60
CA HIS A 644 -14.44 -12.14 -13.50
C HIS A 644 -14.03 -11.88 -12.04
N ARG A 645 -14.99 -11.67 -11.12
CA ARG A 645 -14.69 -11.54 -9.68
C ARG A 645 -14.11 -12.84 -9.11
N GLU A 646 -14.66 -13.98 -9.50
CA GLU A 646 -14.15 -15.31 -9.10
C GLU A 646 -12.76 -15.58 -9.68
N LEU A 647 -12.53 -15.19 -10.94
CA LEU A 647 -11.22 -15.30 -11.59
C LEU A 647 -10.18 -14.44 -10.86
N ALA A 648 -10.49 -13.17 -10.58
CA ALA A 648 -9.60 -12.28 -9.83
C ALA A 648 -9.31 -12.79 -8.41
N ALA A 649 -10.31 -13.36 -7.72
CA ALA A 649 -10.12 -13.96 -6.40
C ALA A 649 -9.21 -15.22 -6.46
N SER A 650 -9.38 -16.06 -7.48
CA SER A 650 -8.57 -17.27 -7.68
C SER A 650 -7.14 -16.94 -8.08
N LEU A 651 -6.93 -15.93 -8.94
CA LEU A 651 -5.60 -15.39 -9.27
C LEU A 651 -4.90 -14.81 -8.03
N LYS A 652 -5.64 -14.05 -7.20
CA LYS A 652 -5.11 -13.52 -5.95
C LYS A 652 -4.70 -14.64 -4.99
N GLU A 653 -5.50 -15.68 -4.85
CA GLU A 653 -5.18 -16.84 -4.01
C GLU A 653 -3.91 -17.56 -4.49
N LEU A 654 -3.76 -17.71 -5.80
CA LEU A 654 -2.59 -18.31 -6.42
C LEU A 654 -1.34 -17.43 -6.22
N ASN A 655 -1.44 -16.12 -6.43
CA ASN A 655 -0.34 -15.17 -6.16
C ASN A 655 0.08 -15.19 -4.68
N ILE A 656 -0.87 -15.19 -3.74
CA ILE A 656 -0.58 -15.32 -2.30
C ILE A 656 0.11 -16.66 -2.00
N GLY A 657 -0.31 -17.75 -2.64
CA GLY A 657 0.34 -19.06 -2.51
C GLY A 657 1.80 -19.04 -2.96
N VAL A 658 2.09 -18.44 -4.12
CA VAL A 658 3.46 -18.25 -4.63
C VAL A 658 4.29 -17.40 -3.67
N GLN A 659 3.70 -16.31 -3.15
CA GLN A 659 4.39 -15.45 -2.18
C GLN A 659 4.70 -16.20 -0.87
N ARG A 660 3.78 -17.01 -0.35
CA ARG A 660 4.03 -17.86 0.84
C ARG A 660 5.18 -18.81 0.60
N ALA A 661 5.20 -19.49 -0.55
CA ALA A 661 6.31 -20.38 -0.92
C ALA A 661 7.65 -19.63 -1.01
N ALA A 662 7.64 -18.39 -1.52
CA ALA A 662 8.83 -17.55 -1.56
C ALA A 662 9.31 -17.12 -0.16
N ARG A 663 8.38 -16.77 0.75
CA ARG A 663 8.67 -16.37 2.14
C ARG A 663 9.25 -17.48 3.01
N LEU A 664 9.20 -18.73 2.57
CA LEU A 664 9.91 -19.84 3.24
C LEU A 664 11.41 -19.85 2.90
N ARG A 665 11.87 -18.99 1.99
CA ARG A 665 13.24 -18.88 1.50
C ARG A 665 13.71 -17.43 1.61
N VAL A 666 15.00 -17.19 1.47
CA VAL A 666 15.58 -15.84 1.56
C VAL A 666 16.55 -15.63 0.41
N GLY A 667 16.62 -14.41 -0.13
CA GLY A 667 17.56 -14.04 -1.18
C GLY A 667 17.21 -14.65 -2.53
N LYS A 668 18.22 -15.15 -3.25
CA LYS A 668 18.06 -15.68 -4.61
C LYS A 668 17.18 -16.92 -4.64
N ALA A 669 17.22 -17.73 -3.58
CA ALA A 669 16.35 -18.90 -3.45
C ALA A 669 14.86 -18.53 -3.49
N ALA A 670 14.47 -17.40 -2.89
CA ALA A 670 13.09 -16.91 -2.92
C ALA A 670 12.68 -16.48 -4.34
N SER A 671 13.52 -15.72 -5.02
CA SER A 671 13.23 -15.22 -6.37
C SER A 671 13.19 -16.34 -7.41
N ASN A 672 14.07 -17.33 -7.28
CA ASN A 672 14.03 -18.54 -8.10
C ASN A 672 12.72 -19.31 -7.91
N ALA A 673 12.20 -19.39 -6.67
CA ALA A 673 10.93 -20.03 -6.39
C ALA A 673 9.75 -19.31 -7.04
N VAL A 674 9.74 -17.98 -7.02
CA VAL A 674 8.73 -17.18 -7.73
C VAL A 674 8.78 -17.45 -9.23
N ALA A 675 9.96 -17.43 -9.83
CA ALA A 675 10.14 -17.68 -11.26
C ALA A 675 9.70 -19.09 -11.69
N ARG A 676 10.07 -20.13 -10.91
CA ARG A 676 9.69 -21.52 -11.16
C ARG A 676 8.19 -21.75 -11.02
N CYS A 677 7.59 -21.23 -9.94
CA CYS A 677 6.14 -21.26 -9.76
C CYS A 677 5.43 -20.59 -10.92
N ARG A 678 5.88 -19.40 -11.34
CA ARG A 678 5.26 -18.67 -12.45
C ARG A 678 5.35 -19.43 -13.77
N THR A 679 6.50 -20.01 -14.07
CA THR A 679 6.69 -20.83 -15.28
C THR A 679 5.74 -22.02 -15.25
N ALA A 680 5.62 -22.71 -14.10
CA ALA A 680 4.69 -23.82 -13.94
C ALA A 680 3.20 -23.41 -14.09
N ILE A 681 2.85 -22.18 -13.66
CA ILE A 681 1.50 -21.62 -13.84
C ILE A 681 1.23 -21.28 -15.31
N GLN A 682 2.21 -20.71 -16.02
CA GLN A 682 2.11 -20.40 -17.45
C GLN A 682 2.02 -21.67 -18.31
N ASP A 683 2.78 -22.70 -17.96
CA ASP A 683 2.77 -24.01 -18.62
C ASP A 683 1.60 -24.91 -18.19
N GLU A 684 0.74 -24.43 -17.27
CA GLU A 684 -0.38 -25.18 -16.68
C GLU A 684 0.02 -26.56 -16.11
N ASN A 685 1.22 -26.66 -15.52
CA ASN A 685 1.79 -27.93 -15.06
C ASN A 685 1.69 -28.09 -13.52
N PRO A 686 0.71 -28.85 -13.00
CA PRO A 686 0.50 -28.99 -11.55
C PRO A 686 1.67 -29.69 -10.84
N LYS A 687 2.34 -30.64 -11.50
CA LYS A 687 3.46 -31.38 -10.90
C LYS A 687 4.69 -30.49 -10.73
N ALA A 688 4.97 -29.65 -11.73
CA ALA A 688 6.05 -28.68 -11.66
C ALA A 688 5.79 -27.64 -10.57
N LEU A 689 4.53 -27.20 -10.41
CA LEU A 689 4.13 -26.26 -9.37
C LEU A 689 4.32 -26.84 -7.96
N ALA A 690 3.89 -28.08 -7.73
CA ALA A 690 4.11 -28.77 -6.45
C ALA A 690 5.60 -28.89 -6.09
N LEU A 691 6.45 -29.24 -7.07
CA LEU A 691 7.90 -29.32 -6.86
C LEU A 691 8.52 -27.96 -6.54
N ALA A 692 8.12 -26.89 -7.24
CA ALA A 692 8.57 -25.53 -6.99
C ALA A 692 8.18 -25.04 -5.59
N ILE A 693 6.99 -25.39 -5.09
CA ILE A 693 6.57 -25.04 -3.73
C ILE A 693 7.45 -25.74 -2.69
N ARG A 694 7.68 -27.05 -2.85
CA ARG A 694 8.42 -27.87 -1.88
C ARG A 694 9.91 -27.54 -1.82
N HIS A 695 10.58 -27.41 -2.96
CA HIS A 695 12.05 -27.29 -3.02
C HIS A 695 12.54 -25.91 -3.46
N GLY A 696 11.67 -25.07 -4.02
CA GLY A 696 12.02 -23.78 -4.61
C GLY A 696 12.16 -23.93 -6.10
#